data_AF-A0A947XM55-F1
#
_entry.id   AF-A0A947XM55-F1
#
_cell.length_a   1.000
_cell.length_b   1.000
_cell.length_c   1.000
_cell.angle_alpha   90.00
_cell.angle_beta   90.00
_cell.angle_gamma   90.00
#
_symmetry.space_group_name_H-M   'P 1'
#
loop_
_entity.id
_entity.type
_entity.pdbx_description
1 polymer ?
#
loop_
_entity_poly.entity_id
_entity_poly.type
_entity_poly.pdbx_seq_one_letter_code
_entity_poly.pdbx_strand_id
1 'polypeptide(L)'
;MSSVSGKKLLIIAVACGVLAGAMGWMYLKSKEAQYRDAYRPPVEAKVTVVVPRADIGKAQVLTPELVATLDVPKDYLASNVVLAEDWPKLEGRMTVAPLQRGRPISWDVVEQERVSRFSENVELGKRVKTVKISKINSFDGMLRPGDHIDLLGSFAAGDIGLQKQPNYADDVVINILEDIIVLAAGREDASGHKYENYYDQSTPDGFNMNFSTLSLMLTPAQVARVELAEKSGEMVAVLRHPKDTSIAALGQVTVANLLDPPPQELIDVVVDADGNLVGRIVGDNIVGADGRIVGKIVDGQAVGFDGNVIGNIVRGLSADDPLLRMHERATVVRDGQGNVIGRVVDGKVIDANGNPIGTVVDGKAVGVDGQSLGKVEANAVLDSQGRVVDMSRSRVQNPAKSANQERQVVRDAAGNILGWVDGDKIVDAQGKVIGYYREGKAFDLNGKLLGSISTVVQDAQGKIIGEMGQVARDAEGKIIGRVVDGQLIGSNGDVLGAVKDGKVIGRDGQVLGQVENIQLDSNGRPVEGNVRVVRDASGKVLGTVVGDDIIDAQGRKVGSVKNGEIRDLAGQVVAGAEVAVQGDAKVVVRDAEGNVIGTLRGDTVFDSDGKATGKLLNGKLVDGNGNVLASGLAVAAEQAASLPSEQSGKARNKRLEPARMIQFIPGGTGTAGIIPVQTLRLE
;
A
#
# COMPACT_ATOMS: atom_id res chain seq x y z
N MET A 1 -36.99 96.28 -53.11
CA MET A 1 -37.78 95.23 -52.42
C MET A 1 -39.09 95.07 -53.17
N SER A 2 -39.17 94.11 -54.09
CA SER A 2 -40.36 93.87 -54.91
C SER A 2 -41.49 93.32 -54.05
N SER A 3 -42.62 94.01 -54.01
CA SER A 3 -43.82 93.61 -53.27
C SER A 3 -44.28 92.22 -53.70
N VAL A 4 -44.25 91.26 -52.78
CA VAL A 4 -44.73 89.90 -53.04
C VAL A 4 -46.25 89.98 -53.19
N SER A 5 -46.76 89.66 -54.37
CA SER A 5 -48.21 89.63 -54.68
C SER A 5 -48.95 88.73 -53.69
N GLY A 6 -50.07 89.21 -53.13
CA GLY A 6 -50.86 88.51 -52.10
C GLY A 6 -51.27 87.07 -52.46
N LYS A 7 -51.38 86.75 -53.76
CA LYS A 7 -51.63 85.37 -54.23
C LYS A 7 -50.49 84.40 -53.87
N LYS A 8 -49.24 84.84 -53.94
CA LYS A 8 -48.08 83.99 -53.58
C LYS A 8 -48.01 83.77 -52.07
N LEU A 9 -48.35 84.80 -51.28
CA LEU A 9 -48.46 84.68 -49.82
C LEU A 9 -49.58 83.71 -49.41
N LEU A 10 -50.71 83.72 -50.12
CA LEU A 10 -51.83 82.80 -49.86
C LEU A 10 -51.45 81.34 -50.14
N ILE A 11 -50.74 81.07 -51.23
CA ILE A 11 -50.25 79.70 -51.54
C ILE A 11 -49.27 79.21 -50.48
N ILE A 12 -48.33 80.06 -50.04
CA ILE A 12 -47.38 79.71 -48.98
C ILE A 12 -48.13 79.44 -47.66
N ALA A 13 -49.12 80.27 -47.31
CA ALA A 13 -49.92 80.07 -46.10
C ALA A 13 -50.68 78.73 -46.12
N VAL A 14 -51.28 78.37 -47.25
CA VAL A 14 -51.97 77.08 -47.42
C VAL A 14 -50.99 75.92 -47.35
N ALA A 15 -49.84 76.01 -48.02
CA ALA A 15 -48.81 74.97 -47.98
C ALA A 15 -48.28 74.77 -46.55
N CYS A 16 -47.99 75.84 -45.82
CA CYS A 16 -47.59 75.77 -44.41
C CYS A 16 -48.69 75.18 -43.53
N GLY A 17 -49.97 75.50 -43.78
CA GLY A 17 -51.10 74.95 -43.06
C GLY A 17 -51.26 73.43 -43.24
N VAL A 18 -51.13 72.95 -44.48
CA VAL A 18 -51.16 71.51 -44.79
C VAL A 18 -49.98 70.79 -44.16
N LEU A 19 -48.79 71.38 -44.23
CA LEU A 19 -47.57 70.80 -43.68
C LEU A 19 -47.61 70.74 -42.15
N ALA A 20 -48.11 71.78 -41.49
CA ALA A 20 -48.37 71.78 -40.06
C ALA A 20 -49.42 70.73 -39.66
N GLY A 21 -50.51 70.58 -40.43
CA GLY A 21 -51.53 69.57 -40.20
C GLY A 21 -50.98 68.14 -40.33
N ALA A 22 -50.16 67.88 -41.36
CA ALA A 22 -49.52 66.57 -41.57
C ALA A 22 -48.52 66.23 -40.45
N MET A 23 -47.70 67.19 -40.02
CA MET A 23 -46.78 67.00 -38.89
C MET A 23 -47.53 66.77 -37.58
N GLY A 24 -48.61 67.52 -37.33
CA GLY A 24 -49.48 67.32 -36.17
C GLY A 24 -50.09 65.92 -36.16
N TRP A 25 -50.66 65.48 -37.28
CA TRP A 25 -51.23 64.14 -37.40
C TRP A 25 -50.19 63.04 -37.20
N MET A 26 -48.98 63.18 -37.77
CA MET A 26 -47.89 62.24 -37.60
C MET A 26 -47.40 62.18 -36.14
N TYR A 27 -47.31 63.33 -35.47
CA TYR A 27 -46.96 63.42 -34.05
C TYR A 27 -48.02 62.76 -33.15
N LEU A 28 -49.30 63.03 -33.40
CA LEU A 28 -50.41 62.40 -32.68
C LEU A 28 -50.42 60.89 -32.88
N LYS A 29 -50.22 60.39 -34.11
CA LYS A 29 -50.17 58.95 -34.40
C LYS A 29 -48.95 58.28 -33.76
N SER A 30 -47.80 58.95 -33.75
CA SER A 30 -46.58 58.53 -33.06
C SER A 30 -46.81 58.41 -31.55
N LYS A 31 -47.46 59.41 -30.94
CA LYS A 31 -47.78 59.41 -29.51
C LYS A 31 -48.82 58.35 -29.17
N GLU A 32 -49.85 58.19 -29.99
CA GLU A 32 -50.85 57.15 -29.79
C GLU A 32 -50.24 55.74 -29.85
N ALA A 33 -49.31 55.48 -30.78
CA ALA A 33 -48.55 54.23 -30.82
C ALA A 33 -47.69 54.04 -29.56
N GLN A 34 -47.00 55.10 -29.11
CA GLN A 34 -46.19 55.06 -27.88
C GLN A 34 -47.05 54.73 -26.64
N TYR A 35 -48.24 55.33 -26.50
CA TYR A 35 -49.16 55.02 -25.40
C TYR A 35 -49.81 53.64 -25.56
N ARG A 36 -50.15 53.24 -26.79
CA ARG A 36 -50.73 51.91 -27.06
C ARG A 36 -49.76 50.78 -26.69
N ASP A 37 -48.47 50.94 -26.95
CA ASP A 37 -47.45 49.96 -26.55
C ASP A 37 -47.16 50.02 -25.05
N ALA A 38 -47.23 51.20 -24.41
CA ALA A 38 -47.06 51.35 -22.96
C ALA A 38 -48.24 50.82 -22.13
N TYR A 39 -49.45 50.76 -22.69
CA TYR A 39 -50.67 50.26 -22.05
C TYR A 39 -51.13 48.88 -22.58
N ARG A 40 -50.30 48.16 -23.34
CA ARG A 40 -50.55 46.74 -23.59
C ARG A 40 -50.45 46.01 -22.24
N PRO A 41 -51.54 45.43 -21.70
CA PRO A 41 -51.43 44.62 -20.49
C PRO A 41 -50.44 43.48 -20.78
N PRO A 42 -49.46 43.23 -19.88
CA PRO A 42 -48.56 42.10 -20.05
C PRO A 42 -49.40 40.83 -20.12
N VAL A 43 -49.14 40.00 -21.13
CA VAL A 43 -49.73 38.66 -21.19
C VAL A 43 -49.11 37.88 -20.05
N GLU A 44 -49.77 37.86 -18.90
CA GLU A 44 -49.32 37.08 -17.74
C GLU A 44 -49.24 35.61 -18.17
N ALA A 45 -48.02 35.06 -18.12
CA ALA A 45 -47.81 33.66 -18.41
C ALA A 45 -48.51 32.84 -17.30
N LYS A 46 -49.66 32.26 -17.66
CA LYS A 46 -50.38 31.32 -16.80
C LYS A 46 -49.66 29.98 -16.83
N VAL A 47 -49.52 29.38 -15.66
CA VAL A 47 -48.95 28.04 -15.49
C VAL A 47 -50.01 27.16 -14.85
N THR A 48 -50.16 25.95 -15.38
CA THR A 48 -51.11 24.97 -14.86
C THR A 48 -50.48 24.21 -13.70
N VAL A 49 -51.09 24.29 -12.51
CA VAL A 49 -50.64 23.61 -11.29
C VAL A 49 -51.64 22.54 -10.84
N VAL A 50 -51.18 21.60 -10.02
CA VAL A 50 -52.03 20.55 -9.43
C VAL A 50 -52.60 21.01 -8.09
N VAL A 51 -53.91 20.87 -7.90
CA VAL A 51 -54.65 21.23 -6.68
C VAL A 51 -55.53 20.06 -6.19
N PRO A 52 -55.75 19.89 -4.87
CA PRO A 52 -56.70 18.88 -4.37
C PRO A 52 -58.16 19.24 -4.68
N ARG A 53 -58.98 18.26 -5.06
CA ARG A 53 -60.44 18.40 -5.27
C ARG A 53 -61.23 18.43 -3.96
N ALA A 54 -60.69 17.78 -2.94
CA ALA A 54 -61.20 17.75 -1.57
C ALA A 54 -60.01 17.83 -0.61
N ASP A 55 -60.28 18.00 0.68
CA ASP A 55 -59.21 17.94 1.69
C ASP A 55 -58.63 16.52 1.72
N ILE A 56 -57.30 16.42 1.62
CA ILE A 56 -56.55 15.16 1.62
C ILE A 56 -55.79 15.09 2.94
N GLY A 57 -56.00 14.03 3.72
CA GLY A 57 -55.31 13.80 4.99
C GLY A 57 -53.82 13.48 4.82
N LYS A 58 -53.08 13.47 5.92
CA LYS A 58 -51.69 12.97 5.96
C LYS A 58 -51.64 11.46 5.66
N ALA A 59 -50.58 11.01 5.01
CA ALA A 59 -50.33 9.61 4.60
C ALA A 59 -51.40 9.03 3.66
N GLN A 60 -52.09 9.88 2.91
CA GLN A 60 -53.03 9.45 1.88
C GLN A 60 -52.34 9.43 0.51
N VAL A 61 -52.68 8.42 -0.28
CA VAL A 61 -52.13 8.23 -1.63
C VAL A 61 -52.80 9.19 -2.60
N LEU A 62 -52.00 9.91 -3.39
CA LEU A 62 -52.47 10.80 -4.43
C LEU A 62 -52.87 9.99 -5.66
N THR A 63 -54.17 10.06 -5.99
CA THR A 63 -54.74 9.46 -7.20
C THR A 63 -55.39 10.52 -8.08
N PRO A 64 -55.56 10.28 -9.40
CA PRO A 64 -56.14 11.27 -10.32
C PRO A 64 -57.54 11.75 -9.92
N GLU A 65 -58.28 10.94 -9.16
CA GLU A 65 -59.64 11.26 -8.69
C GLU A 65 -59.64 12.31 -7.58
N LEU A 66 -58.52 12.46 -6.84
CA LEU A 66 -58.39 13.36 -5.70
C LEU A 66 -57.84 14.74 -6.07
N VAL A 67 -57.34 14.92 -7.29
CA VAL A 67 -56.68 16.16 -7.74
C VAL A 67 -57.32 16.75 -9.00
N ALA A 68 -57.10 18.03 -9.22
CA ALA A 68 -57.50 18.78 -10.41
C ALA A 68 -56.37 19.70 -10.84
N THR A 69 -56.47 20.24 -12.05
CA THR A 69 -55.57 21.27 -12.57
C THR A 69 -56.19 22.66 -12.37
N LEU A 70 -55.34 23.65 -12.10
CA LEU A 70 -55.73 25.05 -11.96
C LEU A 70 -54.71 25.94 -12.68
N ASP A 71 -55.18 26.85 -13.54
CA ASP A 71 -54.32 27.83 -14.21
C ASP A 71 -54.15 29.07 -13.36
N VAL A 72 -52.91 29.35 -12.95
CA VAL A 72 -52.57 30.49 -12.08
C VAL A 72 -51.45 31.31 -12.74
N PRO A 73 -51.45 32.65 -12.66
CA PRO A 73 -50.32 33.44 -13.14
C PRO A 73 -49.05 33.10 -12.37
N LYS A 74 -47.94 32.93 -13.08
CA LYS A 74 -46.66 32.47 -12.51
C LYS A 74 -46.21 33.26 -11.28
N ASP A 75 -46.48 34.57 -11.26
CA ASP A 75 -46.02 35.47 -10.20
C ASP A 75 -46.69 35.23 -8.83
N TYR A 76 -47.84 34.55 -8.80
CA TYR A 76 -48.55 34.19 -7.56
C TYR A 76 -48.21 32.80 -7.03
N LEU A 77 -47.34 32.06 -7.73
CA LEU A 77 -46.97 30.70 -7.37
C LEU A 77 -45.64 30.67 -6.61
N ALA A 78 -45.59 29.86 -5.55
CA ALA A 78 -44.34 29.53 -4.90
C ALA A 78 -43.43 28.72 -5.83
N SER A 79 -42.12 28.86 -5.69
CA SER A 79 -41.13 28.21 -6.57
C SER A 79 -41.14 26.68 -6.51
N ASN A 80 -41.71 26.09 -5.46
CA ASN A 80 -41.76 24.65 -5.20
C ASN A 80 -43.13 24.03 -5.48
N VAL A 81 -44.01 24.72 -6.20
CA VAL A 81 -45.33 24.19 -6.59
C VAL A 81 -45.19 23.07 -7.63
N VAL A 82 -46.07 22.09 -7.55
CA VAL A 82 -46.16 21.00 -8.51
C VAL A 82 -46.95 21.46 -9.74
N LEU A 83 -46.28 21.39 -10.89
CA LEU A 83 -46.88 21.69 -12.19
C LEU A 83 -47.68 20.50 -12.71
N ALA A 84 -48.68 20.76 -13.56
CA ALA A 84 -49.50 19.69 -14.13
C ALA A 84 -48.69 18.72 -14.99
N GLU A 85 -47.62 19.19 -15.63
CA GLU A 85 -46.67 18.34 -16.38
C GLU A 85 -45.92 17.33 -15.50
N ASP A 86 -45.77 17.61 -14.21
CA ASP A 86 -45.10 16.74 -13.25
C ASP A 86 -46.04 15.70 -12.62
N TRP A 87 -47.33 15.65 -13.01
CA TRP A 87 -48.30 14.70 -12.46
C TRP A 87 -47.83 13.22 -12.48
N PRO A 88 -47.19 12.70 -13.55
CA PRO A 88 -46.70 11.32 -13.57
C PRO A 88 -45.68 11.01 -12.46
N LYS A 89 -45.02 12.03 -11.90
CA LYS A 89 -44.10 11.86 -10.78
C LYS A 89 -44.86 11.73 -9.45
N LEU A 90 -46.04 12.32 -9.31
CA LEU A 90 -46.84 12.34 -8.08
C LEU A 90 -47.80 11.16 -7.95
N GLU A 91 -48.24 10.59 -9.06
CA GLU A 91 -49.22 9.50 -9.06
C GLU A 91 -48.73 8.33 -8.21
N GLY A 92 -49.54 7.95 -7.20
CA GLY A 92 -49.22 6.88 -6.27
C GLY A 92 -48.30 7.24 -5.10
N ARG A 93 -47.88 8.51 -4.95
CA ARG A 93 -47.12 8.99 -3.78
C ARG A 93 -48.03 9.33 -2.60
N MET A 94 -47.49 9.35 -1.40
CA MET A 94 -48.22 9.75 -0.19
C MET A 94 -47.99 11.22 0.20
N THR A 95 -49.00 11.82 0.84
CA THR A 95 -48.90 13.15 1.46
C THR A 95 -48.18 13.08 2.80
N VAL A 96 -47.21 13.97 3.06
CA VAL A 96 -46.53 14.05 4.37
C VAL A 96 -47.25 14.99 5.35
N ALA A 97 -48.14 15.84 4.83
CA ALA A 97 -48.97 16.81 5.56
C ALA A 97 -50.38 16.87 4.96
N PRO A 98 -51.41 17.31 5.72
CA PRO A 98 -52.76 17.47 5.19
C PRO A 98 -52.81 18.58 4.13
N LEU A 99 -53.48 18.31 3.01
CA LEU A 99 -53.68 19.24 1.90
C LEU A 99 -55.11 19.77 1.89
N GLN A 100 -55.26 21.07 1.68
CA GLN A 100 -56.56 21.73 1.60
C GLN A 100 -57.06 21.78 0.15
N ARG A 101 -58.37 21.62 -0.03
CA ARG A 101 -59.04 21.77 -1.31
C ARG A 101 -58.66 23.09 -2.01
N GLY A 102 -58.30 23.00 -3.29
CA GLY A 102 -58.04 24.16 -4.15
C GLY A 102 -56.68 24.84 -3.93
N ARG A 103 -55.89 24.42 -2.93
CA ARG A 103 -54.54 24.96 -2.71
C ARG A 103 -53.51 24.22 -3.58
N PRO A 104 -52.61 24.91 -4.30
CA PRO A 104 -51.58 24.25 -5.09
C PRO A 104 -50.70 23.34 -4.22
N ILE A 105 -50.49 22.10 -4.70
CA ILE A 105 -49.64 21.11 -4.05
C ILE A 105 -48.19 21.52 -4.27
N SER A 106 -47.36 21.44 -3.24
CA SER A 106 -45.93 21.72 -3.31
C SER A 106 -45.08 20.47 -3.06
N TRP A 107 -43.85 20.45 -3.53
CA TRP A 107 -42.96 19.29 -3.44
C TRP A 107 -42.52 18.93 -2.00
N ASP A 108 -42.67 19.84 -1.04
CA ASP A 108 -42.36 19.62 0.38
C ASP A 108 -43.48 18.88 1.13
N VAL A 109 -44.71 18.91 0.62
CA VAL A 109 -45.88 18.25 1.23
C VAL A 109 -46.20 16.90 0.60
N VAL A 110 -45.39 16.48 -0.37
CA VAL A 110 -45.44 15.18 -1.02
C VAL A 110 -44.12 14.45 -0.74
N GLU A 111 -44.22 13.15 -0.52
CA GLU A 111 -43.08 12.24 -0.38
C GLU A 111 -42.09 12.38 -1.57
N GLN A 112 -40.81 12.69 -1.29
CA GLN A 112 -39.81 13.02 -2.34
C GLN A 112 -39.21 11.79 -3.01
N GLU A 113 -39.08 10.69 -2.28
CA GLU A 113 -38.74 9.35 -2.76
C GLU A 113 -39.77 8.39 -2.19
N ARG A 114 -40.36 7.53 -3.03
CA ARG A 114 -41.26 6.45 -2.61
C ARG A 114 -40.59 5.76 -1.42
N VAL A 115 -41.18 5.84 -0.22
CA VAL A 115 -40.62 5.25 1.00
C VAL A 115 -40.27 3.82 0.66
N SER A 116 -38.97 3.58 0.57
CA SER A 116 -38.45 2.24 0.43
C SER A 116 -38.94 1.53 1.69
N ARG A 117 -39.71 0.44 1.52
CA ARG A 117 -40.04 -0.40 2.67
C ARG A 117 -38.73 -0.69 3.40
N PHE A 118 -38.71 -0.80 4.73
CA PHE A 118 -37.45 -1.14 5.43
C PHE A 118 -36.76 -2.39 4.82
N SER A 119 -37.55 -3.31 4.26
CA SER A 119 -37.10 -4.47 3.49
C SER A 119 -36.35 -4.16 2.18
N GLU A 120 -36.56 -3.00 1.57
CA GLU A 120 -35.89 -2.54 0.35
C GLU A 120 -34.49 -1.97 0.65
N ASN A 121 -34.17 -1.62 1.90
CA ASN A 121 -32.82 -1.24 2.33
C ASN A 121 -31.93 -2.48 2.63
N VAL A 122 -32.48 -3.68 2.43
CA VAL A 122 -31.78 -4.95 2.63
C VAL A 122 -31.21 -5.39 1.30
N GLU A 123 -29.90 -5.60 1.24
CA GLU A 123 -29.25 -6.10 0.04
C GLU A 123 -29.83 -7.46 -0.39
N LEU A 124 -29.94 -7.66 -1.71
CA LEU A 124 -30.36 -8.94 -2.28
C LEU A 124 -29.44 -10.06 -1.78
N GLY A 125 -30.04 -11.13 -1.25
CA GLY A 125 -29.29 -12.25 -0.67
C GLY A 125 -28.90 -12.08 0.80
N LYS A 126 -29.16 -10.92 1.40
CA LYS A 126 -29.03 -10.69 2.86
C LYS A 126 -30.39 -10.73 3.55
N ARG A 127 -30.38 -10.74 4.88
CA ARG A 127 -31.54 -10.74 5.78
C ARG A 127 -31.22 -9.78 6.93
N VAL A 128 -32.26 -9.19 7.50
CA VAL A 128 -32.11 -8.39 8.71
C VAL A 128 -32.47 -9.22 9.91
N LYS A 129 -31.58 -9.24 10.91
CA LYS A 129 -31.89 -9.78 12.23
C LYS A 129 -31.70 -8.69 13.27
N THR A 130 -32.73 -8.48 14.10
CA THR A 130 -32.60 -7.65 15.30
C THR A 130 -32.05 -8.51 16.44
N VAL A 131 -30.97 -8.05 17.07
CA VAL A 131 -30.34 -8.70 18.23
C VAL A 131 -30.37 -7.79 19.44
N LYS A 132 -30.45 -8.39 20.63
CA LYS A 132 -30.31 -7.70 21.91
C LYS A 132 -28.85 -7.74 22.35
N ILE A 133 -28.31 -6.57 22.69
CA ILE A 133 -26.90 -6.42 23.11
C ILE A 133 -26.87 -5.71 24.46
N SER A 134 -26.02 -6.16 25.37
CA SER A 134 -25.90 -5.58 26.72
C SER A 134 -25.47 -4.11 26.67
N LYS A 135 -26.22 -3.22 27.33
CA LYS A 135 -25.97 -1.76 27.33
C LYS A 135 -24.68 -1.38 28.06
N ILE A 136 -24.28 -2.15 29.07
CA ILE A 136 -23.06 -1.88 29.85
C ILE A 136 -21.81 -1.98 28.95
N ASN A 137 -21.89 -2.82 27.92
CA ASN A 137 -20.76 -3.17 27.06
C ASN A 137 -20.93 -2.65 25.61
N SER A 138 -21.88 -1.74 25.34
CA SER A 138 -22.13 -1.25 23.97
C SER A 138 -22.48 0.23 23.92
N PHE A 139 -22.02 0.89 22.84
CA PHE A 139 -22.08 2.32 22.60
C PHE A 139 -23.46 2.93 22.95
N ASP A 140 -23.50 3.88 23.89
CA ASP A 140 -24.73 4.48 24.45
C ASP A 140 -25.50 5.37 23.45
N GLY A 141 -26.05 4.77 22.39
CA GLY A 141 -26.77 5.49 21.32
C GLY A 141 -25.87 6.25 20.34
N MET A 142 -24.57 5.96 20.30
CA MET A 142 -23.65 6.55 19.30
C MET A 142 -23.66 5.79 17.97
N LEU A 143 -24.11 4.53 17.93
CA LEU A 143 -24.23 3.75 16.70
C LEU A 143 -25.30 4.35 15.78
N ARG A 144 -24.95 4.50 14.51
CA ARG A 144 -25.82 5.02 13.46
C ARG A 144 -26.02 3.95 12.37
N PRO A 145 -27.15 4.02 11.64
CA PRO A 145 -27.30 3.26 10.42
C PRO A 145 -26.13 3.50 9.46
N GLY A 146 -25.54 2.42 8.94
CA GLY A 146 -24.36 2.44 8.09
C GLY A 146 -23.03 2.22 8.82
N ASP A 147 -23.02 2.20 10.17
CA ASP A 147 -21.82 1.82 10.92
C ASP A 147 -21.52 0.32 10.76
N HIS A 148 -20.23 -0.01 10.83
CA HIS A 148 -19.74 -1.39 10.78
C HIS A 148 -19.37 -1.84 12.19
N ILE A 149 -19.73 -3.07 12.56
CA ILE A 149 -19.43 -3.63 13.89
C ILE A 149 -18.87 -5.05 13.79
N ASP A 150 -18.12 -5.43 14.83
CA ASP A 150 -17.78 -6.81 15.14
C ASP A 150 -18.64 -7.29 16.31
N LEU A 151 -19.05 -8.56 16.27
CA LEU A 151 -19.91 -9.17 17.27
C LEU A 151 -19.12 -10.22 18.05
N LEU A 152 -18.83 -9.92 19.31
CA LEU A 152 -18.20 -10.85 20.25
C LEU A 152 -19.26 -11.54 21.09
N GLY A 153 -19.01 -12.80 21.45
CA GLY A 153 -19.88 -13.59 22.32
C GLY A 153 -19.15 -14.12 23.53
N SER A 154 -19.78 -14.02 24.69
CA SER A 154 -19.34 -14.61 25.95
C SER A 154 -20.21 -15.81 26.28
N PHE A 155 -19.59 -16.98 26.38
CA PHE A 155 -20.27 -18.26 26.57
C PHE A 155 -19.63 -19.04 27.72
N ALA A 156 -20.40 -19.89 28.38
CA ALA A 156 -19.81 -20.90 29.25
C ALA A 156 -19.14 -21.98 28.39
N ALA A 157 -17.92 -22.40 28.74
CA ALA A 157 -17.12 -23.34 27.96
C ALA A 157 -17.87 -24.66 27.72
N GLY A 158 -18.62 -25.13 28.73
CA GLY A 158 -19.47 -26.32 28.61
C GLY A 158 -20.55 -26.23 27.53
N ASP A 159 -21.14 -25.05 27.32
CA ASP A 159 -22.24 -24.85 26.37
C ASP A 159 -21.78 -24.84 24.91
N ILE A 160 -20.50 -24.53 24.70
CA ILE A 160 -19.84 -24.55 23.39
C ILE A 160 -18.94 -25.78 23.18
N GLY A 161 -19.05 -26.78 24.06
CA GLY A 161 -18.35 -28.06 23.93
C GLY A 161 -16.85 -28.00 24.25
N LEU A 162 -16.41 -26.97 24.96
CA LEU A 162 -15.04 -26.83 25.44
C LEU A 162 -14.88 -27.47 26.83
N GLN A 163 -13.67 -27.92 27.11
CA GLN A 163 -13.34 -28.48 28.42
C GLN A 163 -13.25 -27.36 29.45
N LYS A 164 -13.97 -27.51 30.56
CA LYS A 164 -13.89 -26.57 31.69
C LYS A 164 -12.47 -26.56 32.26
N GLN A 165 -11.95 -25.36 32.50
CA GLN A 165 -10.64 -25.21 33.15
C GLN A 165 -10.81 -25.30 34.68
N PRO A 166 -10.11 -26.23 35.37
CA PRO A 166 -10.16 -26.31 36.81
C PRO A 166 -9.58 -25.03 37.44
N ASN A 167 -10.27 -24.49 38.45
CA ASN A 167 -9.92 -23.28 39.20
C ASN A 167 -10.11 -21.92 38.50
N TYR A 168 -10.68 -21.89 37.29
CA TYR A 168 -11.02 -20.66 36.58
C TYR A 168 -12.53 -20.57 36.32
N ALA A 169 -13.04 -19.36 36.07
CA ALA A 169 -14.42 -19.21 35.63
C ALA A 169 -14.59 -19.86 34.25
N ASP A 170 -15.80 -20.34 33.98
CA ASP A 170 -16.14 -21.09 32.77
C ASP A 170 -16.34 -20.18 31.55
N ASP A 171 -16.16 -18.88 31.68
CA ASP A 171 -16.46 -17.90 30.64
C ASP A 171 -15.38 -17.89 29.55
N VAL A 172 -15.83 -17.95 28.30
CA VAL A 172 -15.02 -17.91 27.10
C VAL A 172 -15.58 -16.86 26.16
N VAL A 173 -14.72 -15.94 25.72
CA VAL A 173 -15.05 -14.94 24.71
C VAL A 173 -14.52 -15.39 23.36
N ILE A 174 -15.38 -15.37 22.33
CA ILE A 174 -15.01 -15.65 20.94
C ILE A 174 -15.60 -14.61 20.00
N ASN A 175 -14.99 -14.48 18.82
CA ASN A 175 -15.54 -13.68 17.73
C ASN A 175 -16.65 -14.46 17.02
N ILE A 176 -17.88 -13.92 17.03
CA ILE A 176 -19.04 -14.56 16.37
C ILE A 176 -19.02 -14.21 14.89
N LEU A 177 -18.92 -12.91 14.58
CA LEU A 177 -18.94 -12.34 13.25
C LEU A 177 -18.20 -11.00 13.23
N GLU A 178 -17.56 -10.72 12.10
CA GLU A 178 -16.85 -9.47 11.84
C GLU A 178 -17.47 -8.71 10.68
N ASP A 179 -17.22 -7.41 10.63
CA ASP A 179 -17.60 -6.52 9.53
C ASP A 179 -19.10 -6.58 9.16
N ILE A 180 -19.95 -6.33 10.16
CA ILE A 180 -21.40 -6.37 10.00
C ILE A 180 -21.96 -4.95 9.92
N ILE A 181 -22.79 -4.71 8.90
CA ILE A 181 -23.47 -3.43 8.73
C ILE A 181 -24.67 -3.32 9.67
N VAL A 182 -24.73 -2.23 10.42
CA VAL A 182 -25.88 -1.84 11.24
C VAL A 182 -26.90 -1.10 10.38
N LEU A 183 -28.12 -1.62 10.27
CA LEU A 183 -29.22 -0.97 9.54
C LEU A 183 -30.06 -0.06 10.42
N ALA A 184 -30.20 -0.41 11.69
CA ALA A 184 -30.90 0.41 12.67
C ALA A 184 -30.38 0.10 14.08
N ALA A 185 -30.34 1.12 14.93
CA ALA A 185 -30.04 1.00 16.35
C ALA A 185 -31.18 1.65 17.14
N GLY A 186 -31.71 0.95 18.14
CA GLY A 186 -32.81 1.43 18.98
C GLY A 186 -32.62 1.01 20.44
N ARG A 187 -33.27 1.73 21.37
CA ARG A 187 -33.26 1.40 22.80
C ARG A 187 -34.56 0.67 23.15
N GLU A 188 -34.46 -0.46 23.85
CA GLU A 188 -35.62 -1.24 24.31
C GLU A 188 -35.60 -1.32 25.85
N ASP A 189 -36.72 -1.03 26.53
CA ASP A 189 -36.81 -1.25 27.97
C ASP A 189 -36.95 -2.75 28.32
N ALA A 190 -36.85 -3.09 29.61
CA ALA A 190 -37.09 -4.45 30.11
C ALA A 190 -38.53 -4.96 29.86
N SER A 191 -39.46 -4.08 29.46
CA SER A 191 -40.86 -4.39 29.17
C SER A 191 -41.13 -4.58 27.67
N GLY A 192 -40.13 -4.41 26.80
CA GLY A 192 -40.22 -4.57 25.35
C GLY A 192 -40.62 -3.30 24.57
N HIS A 193 -40.70 -2.13 25.20
CA HIS A 193 -41.00 -0.87 24.52
C HIS A 193 -39.77 -0.33 23.79
N LYS A 194 -39.92 -0.11 22.48
CA LYS A 194 -38.88 0.49 21.62
C LYS A 194 -38.98 2.01 21.67
N TYR A 195 -37.92 2.68 22.09
CA TYR A 195 -37.79 4.13 22.04
C TYR A 195 -37.11 4.53 20.74
N GLU A 196 -37.91 4.85 19.72
CA GLU A 196 -37.44 5.54 18.53
C GLU A 196 -37.48 7.05 18.82
N ASN A 197 -36.31 7.66 18.99
CA ASN A 197 -36.07 9.11 18.93
C ASN A 197 -36.58 10.03 20.08
N TYR A 198 -37.04 9.51 21.23
CA TYR A 198 -37.43 10.39 22.35
C TYR A 198 -36.33 10.48 23.43
N TYR A 199 -35.63 11.61 23.49
CA TYR A 199 -34.85 12.00 24.66
C TYR A 199 -35.81 12.65 25.67
N ASP A 200 -36.37 11.87 26.57
CA ASP A 200 -37.05 12.46 27.73
C ASP A 200 -36.00 13.04 28.68
N GLN A 201 -35.90 14.37 28.71
CA GLN A 201 -35.00 15.11 29.60
C GLN A 201 -35.58 15.30 31.02
N SER A 202 -36.74 14.71 31.34
CA SER A 202 -37.53 15.05 32.53
C SER A 202 -37.60 14.02 33.66
N THR A 203 -36.85 12.91 33.62
CA THR A 203 -36.79 11.97 34.76
C THR A 203 -35.44 11.98 35.49
N PRO A 204 -35.41 12.40 36.77
CA PRO A 204 -34.22 12.35 37.63
C PRO A 204 -33.73 10.94 38.03
N ASP A 205 -34.54 9.88 37.89
CA ASP A 205 -34.16 8.45 37.98
C ASP A 205 -35.32 7.62 37.36
N GLY A 206 -35.13 6.59 36.50
CA GLY A 206 -36.21 5.57 36.36
C GLY A 206 -36.57 4.89 35.02
N PHE A 207 -35.67 4.69 34.06
CA PHE A 207 -35.81 3.56 33.11
C PHE A 207 -34.57 2.67 33.18
N ASN A 208 -34.72 1.45 33.71
CA ASN A 208 -33.66 0.44 33.74
C ASN A 208 -33.53 -0.19 32.34
N MET A 209 -32.99 0.56 31.39
CA MET A 209 -32.73 0.04 30.03
C MET A 209 -31.43 -0.74 30.06
N ASN A 210 -31.51 -2.07 30.09
CA ASN A 210 -30.34 -2.96 30.19
C ASN A 210 -29.77 -3.36 28.82
N PHE A 211 -30.50 -3.11 27.72
CA PHE A 211 -30.12 -3.60 26.39
C PHE A 211 -30.33 -2.55 25.29
N SER A 212 -29.42 -2.56 24.31
CA SER A 212 -29.60 -1.91 23.01
C SER A 212 -30.05 -2.95 21.98
N THR A 213 -30.94 -2.56 21.07
CA THR A 213 -31.34 -3.40 19.94
C THR A 213 -30.62 -2.95 18.69
N LEU A 214 -29.94 -3.89 18.02
CA LEU A 214 -29.29 -3.62 16.73
C LEU A 214 -29.93 -4.48 15.66
N SER A 215 -30.34 -3.86 14.56
CA SER A 215 -30.79 -4.54 13.35
C SER A 215 -29.61 -4.69 12.40
N LEU A 216 -29.16 -5.93 12.20
CA LEU A 216 -27.93 -6.27 11.48
C LEU A 216 -28.24 -6.84 10.10
N MET A 217 -27.48 -6.43 9.09
CA MET A 217 -27.56 -7.02 7.75
C MET A 217 -26.66 -8.27 7.65
N LEU A 218 -27.25 -9.44 7.48
CA LEU A 218 -26.56 -10.74 7.58
C LEU A 218 -26.90 -11.65 6.40
N THR A 219 -26.00 -12.56 6.05
CA THR A 219 -26.30 -13.71 5.17
C THR A 219 -27.14 -14.77 5.92
N PRO A 220 -27.83 -15.70 5.22
CA PRO A 220 -28.58 -16.79 5.88
C PRO A 220 -27.77 -17.58 6.91
N ALA A 221 -26.54 -17.94 6.56
CA ALA A 221 -25.66 -18.70 7.43
C ALA A 221 -25.25 -17.89 8.66
N GLN A 222 -25.01 -16.58 8.48
CA GLN A 222 -24.73 -15.66 9.57
C GLN A 222 -25.93 -15.47 10.51
N VAL A 223 -27.16 -15.39 9.98
CA VAL A 223 -28.38 -15.34 10.81
C VAL A 223 -28.48 -16.57 11.71
N ALA A 224 -28.27 -17.77 11.18
CA ALA A 224 -28.30 -19.00 11.97
C ALA A 224 -27.20 -19.02 13.05
N ARG A 225 -26.01 -18.52 12.73
CA ARG A 225 -24.90 -18.40 13.70
C ARG A 225 -25.23 -17.43 14.83
N VAL A 226 -25.75 -16.25 14.51
CA VAL A 226 -26.15 -15.24 15.50
C VAL A 226 -27.31 -15.71 16.35
N GLU A 227 -28.26 -16.46 15.78
CA GLU A 227 -29.34 -17.13 16.52
C GLU A 227 -28.85 -18.15 17.54
N LEU A 228 -27.84 -18.93 17.19
CA LEU A 228 -27.24 -19.85 18.14
C LEU A 228 -26.48 -19.10 19.24
N ALA A 229 -25.69 -18.09 18.87
CA ALA A 229 -24.95 -17.27 19.82
C ALA A 229 -25.86 -16.58 20.84
N GLU A 230 -26.97 -15.98 20.39
CA GLU A 230 -27.95 -15.32 21.26
C GLU A 230 -28.60 -16.28 22.26
N LYS A 231 -28.75 -17.57 21.91
CA LYS A 231 -29.30 -18.59 22.82
C LYS A 231 -28.28 -19.14 23.80
N SER A 232 -27.02 -19.14 23.42
CA SER A 232 -25.94 -19.77 24.18
C SER A 232 -25.24 -18.83 25.16
N GLY A 233 -25.37 -17.51 25.01
CA GLY A 233 -24.67 -16.57 25.89
C GLY A 233 -24.97 -15.11 25.61
N GLU A 234 -24.13 -14.24 26.16
CA GLU A 234 -24.24 -12.78 25.97
C GLU A 234 -23.42 -12.31 24.77
N MET A 235 -23.94 -11.33 24.04
CA MET A 235 -23.27 -10.72 22.89
C MET A 235 -22.88 -9.27 23.18
N VAL A 236 -21.76 -8.85 22.60
CA VAL A 236 -21.19 -7.50 22.70
C VAL A 236 -20.85 -7.01 21.30
N ALA A 237 -21.30 -5.80 20.96
CA ALA A 237 -20.94 -5.14 19.71
C ALA A 237 -19.73 -4.22 19.90
N VAL A 238 -18.74 -4.35 19.02
CA VAL A 238 -17.54 -3.50 18.96
C VAL A 238 -17.57 -2.72 17.64
N LEU A 239 -17.34 -1.41 17.68
CA LEU A 239 -17.38 -0.56 16.49
C LEU A 239 -16.11 -0.79 15.65
N ARG A 240 -16.31 -1.10 14.38
CA ARG A 240 -15.26 -1.23 13.38
C ARG A 240 -15.21 0.03 12.52
N HIS A 241 -14.02 0.49 12.20
CA HIS A 241 -13.87 1.60 11.27
C HIS A 241 -14.33 1.15 9.87
N PRO A 242 -15.16 1.90 9.13
CA PRO A 242 -15.79 1.43 7.89
C PRO A 242 -14.82 1.16 6.72
N LYS A 243 -13.57 1.63 6.83
CA LYS A 243 -12.50 1.34 5.87
C LYS A 243 -11.48 0.32 6.38
N ASP A 244 -11.72 -0.25 7.56
CA ASP A 244 -10.87 -1.29 8.09
C ASP A 244 -11.23 -2.62 7.40
N THR A 245 -10.24 -3.18 6.72
CA THR A 245 -10.35 -4.47 6.03
C THR A 245 -9.54 -5.55 6.74
N SER A 246 -8.99 -5.23 7.92
CA SER A 246 -8.26 -6.19 8.72
C SER A 246 -9.21 -7.27 9.26
N ILE A 247 -8.64 -8.46 9.41
CA ILE A 247 -9.32 -9.60 9.99
C ILE A 247 -8.65 -9.83 11.33
N ALA A 248 -9.42 -9.70 12.41
CA ALA A 248 -8.92 -9.98 13.75
C ALA A 248 -9.37 -11.39 14.12
N ALA A 249 -8.49 -12.37 13.89
CA ALA A 249 -8.72 -13.73 14.37
C ALA A 249 -8.56 -13.76 15.91
N LEU A 250 -9.55 -13.23 16.62
CA LEU A 250 -9.66 -13.43 18.05
C LEU A 250 -9.90 -14.92 18.25
N GLY A 251 -8.91 -15.59 18.83
CA GLY A 251 -9.04 -16.97 19.27
C GLY A 251 -10.06 -17.09 20.40
N GLN A 252 -9.99 -18.20 21.13
CA GLN A 252 -10.71 -18.34 22.38
C GLN A 252 -9.96 -17.57 23.46
N VAL A 253 -10.61 -16.58 24.08
CA VAL A 253 -10.07 -15.84 25.21
C VAL A 253 -10.77 -16.34 26.46
N THR A 254 -10.02 -16.95 27.38
CA THR A 254 -10.52 -17.42 28.69
C THR A 254 -9.96 -16.55 29.81
N VAL A 255 -10.48 -16.73 31.04
CA VAL A 255 -9.97 -16.02 32.22
C VAL A 255 -8.46 -16.26 32.45
N ALA A 256 -7.93 -17.42 32.08
CA ALA A 256 -6.50 -17.69 32.19
C ALA A 256 -5.67 -16.72 31.33
N ASN A 257 -6.16 -16.35 30.13
CA ASN A 257 -5.48 -15.43 29.24
C ASN A 257 -5.44 -13.98 29.76
N LEU A 258 -6.27 -13.63 30.75
CA LEU A 258 -6.24 -12.30 31.38
C LEU A 258 -5.03 -12.11 32.31
N LEU A 259 -4.41 -13.21 32.75
CA LEU A 259 -3.21 -13.19 33.58
C LEU A 259 -1.93 -13.12 32.74
N ASP A 260 -2.02 -13.47 31.45
CA ASP A 260 -0.93 -13.31 30.50
C ASP A 260 -0.81 -11.83 30.11
N PRO A 261 0.41 -11.33 29.84
CA PRO A 261 0.56 -10.01 29.25
C PRO A 261 -0.21 -9.95 27.93
N PRO A 262 -0.86 -8.83 27.61
CA PRO A 262 -1.61 -8.71 26.36
C PRO A 262 -0.68 -9.00 25.18
N PRO A 263 -1.19 -9.67 24.13
CA PRO A 263 -0.38 -9.93 22.94
C PRO A 263 0.16 -8.61 22.39
N GLN A 264 1.46 -8.58 22.07
CA GLN A 264 2.07 -7.39 21.49
C GLN A 264 1.50 -7.15 20.10
N GLU A 265 1.03 -5.92 19.86
CA GLU A 265 0.60 -5.51 18.52
C GLU A 265 1.81 -5.48 17.59
N LEU A 266 1.77 -6.36 16.60
CA LEU A 266 2.72 -6.38 15.50
C LEU A 266 2.19 -5.52 14.36
N ILE A 267 3.02 -4.64 13.86
CA ILE A 267 2.66 -3.67 12.83
C ILE A 267 3.39 -4.03 11.55
N ASP A 268 2.61 -4.17 10.48
CA ASP A 268 3.13 -4.34 9.14
C ASP A 268 3.21 -2.96 8.46
N VAL A 269 4.26 -2.71 7.69
CA VAL A 269 4.49 -1.43 7.02
C VAL A 269 5.00 -1.60 5.60
N VAL A 270 4.90 -0.54 4.82
CA VAL A 270 5.50 -0.41 3.49
C VAL A 270 6.63 0.60 3.57
N VAL A 271 7.80 0.24 3.03
CA VAL A 271 8.95 1.11 2.90
C VAL A 271 9.36 1.26 1.44
N ASP A 272 9.71 2.47 1.01
CA ASP A 272 10.14 2.72 -0.38
C ASP A 272 11.57 2.18 -0.65
N ALA A 273 12.08 2.41 -1.85
CA ALA A 273 13.43 1.97 -2.25
C ALA A 273 14.55 2.63 -1.42
N ASP A 274 14.31 3.86 -0.95
CA ASP A 274 15.19 4.63 -0.08
C ASP A 274 15.00 4.27 1.41
N GLY A 275 14.08 3.33 1.69
CA GLY A 275 13.61 2.87 2.98
C GLY A 275 13.08 3.98 3.87
N ASN A 276 12.35 4.90 3.26
CA ASN A 276 11.41 5.75 3.95
C ASN A 276 10.10 5.01 4.20
N LEU A 277 9.45 5.32 5.31
CA LEU A 277 8.14 4.78 5.64
C LEU A 277 7.08 5.38 4.71
N VAL A 278 6.48 4.53 3.88
CA VAL A 278 5.38 4.91 2.98
C VAL A 278 4.05 4.89 3.74
N GLY A 279 3.82 3.85 4.54
CA GLY A 279 2.61 3.74 5.34
C GLY A 279 2.53 2.44 6.14
N ARG A 280 1.57 2.37 7.06
CA ARG A 280 1.22 1.17 7.83
C ARG A 280 0.20 0.35 7.04
N ILE A 281 0.31 -0.96 7.11
CA ILE A 281 -0.63 -1.88 6.46
C ILE A 281 -1.75 -2.19 7.47
N VAL A 282 -2.99 -1.95 7.07
CA VAL A 282 -4.21 -2.21 7.84
C VAL A 282 -5.16 -3.00 6.95
N GLY A 283 -5.20 -4.32 7.15
CA GLY A 283 -5.85 -5.24 6.21
C GLY A 283 -5.17 -5.16 4.85
N ASP A 284 -5.95 -4.83 3.82
CA ASP A 284 -5.45 -4.62 2.47
C ASP A 284 -5.04 -3.17 2.19
N ASN A 285 -5.28 -2.24 3.12
CA ASN A 285 -5.01 -0.82 2.90
C ASN A 285 -3.62 -0.43 3.39
N ILE A 286 -2.96 0.47 2.66
CA ILE A 286 -1.73 1.12 3.10
C ILE A 286 -2.10 2.53 3.55
N VAL A 287 -1.92 2.82 4.83
CA VAL A 287 -2.30 4.07 5.48
C VAL A 287 -1.05 4.91 5.74
N GLY A 288 -0.97 6.07 5.12
CA GLY A 288 0.12 7.02 5.28
C GLY A 288 0.13 7.67 6.67
N ALA A 289 1.19 8.42 6.97
CA ALA A 289 1.34 9.13 8.24
C ALA A 289 0.25 10.18 8.51
N ASP A 290 -0.43 10.67 7.47
CA ASP A 290 -1.57 11.60 7.57
C ASP A 290 -2.91 10.89 7.82
N GLY A 291 -2.90 9.56 7.96
CA GLY A 291 -4.10 8.74 8.13
C GLY A 291 -4.89 8.50 6.84
N ARG A 292 -4.41 8.99 5.68
CA ARG A 292 -5.05 8.69 4.39
C ARG A 292 -4.54 7.38 3.84
N ILE A 293 -5.41 6.70 3.09
CA ILE A 293 -5.01 5.53 2.32
C ILE A 293 -4.15 6.03 1.15
N VAL A 294 -2.93 5.52 1.02
CA VAL A 294 -1.97 5.85 -0.04
C VAL A 294 -1.84 4.75 -1.10
N GLY A 295 -2.31 3.54 -0.78
CA GLY A 295 -2.28 2.39 -1.67
C GLY A 295 -2.98 1.18 -1.05
N LYS A 296 -2.87 0.03 -1.71
CA LYS A 296 -3.39 -1.24 -1.25
C LYS A 296 -2.41 -2.39 -1.48
N ILE A 297 -2.61 -3.49 -0.77
CA ILE A 297 -1.93 -4.75 -1.04
C ILE A 297 -2.68 -5.47 -2.18
N VAL A 298 -1.98 -5.74 -3.28
CA VAL A 298 -2.48 -6.49 -4.43
C VAL A 298 -1.44 -7.55 -4.76
N ASP A 299 -1.85 -8.83 -4.80
CA ASP A 299 -0.97 -9.98 -5.06
C ASP A 299 0.28 -10.03 -4.16
N GLY A 300 0.11 -9.63 -2.89
CA GLY A 300 1.20 -9.56 -1.90
C GLY A 300 2.18 -8.42 -2.11
N GLN A 301 1.90 -7.48 -3.02
CA GLN A 301 2.71 -6.29 -3.29
C GLN A 301 2.00 -5.02 -2.81
N ALA A 302 2.77 -4.05 -2.34
CA ALA A 302 2.24 -2.73 -2.00
C ALA A 302 2.11 -1.87 -3.25
N VAL A 303 0.87 -1.60 -3.66
CA VAL A 303 0.54 -0.92 -4.93
C VAL A 303 -0.17 0.41 -4.65
N GLY A 304 0.27 1.47 -5.32
CA GLY A 304 -0.34 2.81 -5.25
C GLY A 304 -1.62 2.91 -6.09
N PHE A 305 -2.30 4.07 -6.01
CA PHE A 305 -3.50 4.32 -6.82
C PHE A 305 -3.24 4.40 -8.33
N ASP A 306 -1.99 4.60 -8.72
CA ASP A 306 -1.51 4.59 -10.11
C ASP A 306 -1.26 3.17 -10.64
N GLY A 307 -1.40 2.15 -9.80
CA GLY A 307 -1.14 0.75 -10.15
C GLY A 307 0.35 0.36 -10.08
N ASN A 308 1.24 1.25 -9.67
CA ASN A 308 2.66 0.97 -9.52
C ASN A 308 2.99 0.45 -8.12
N VAL A 309 4.04 -0.37 -8.02
CA VAL A 309 4.56 -0.82 -6.72
C VAL A 309 5.21 0.38 -6.02
N ILE A 310 4.73 0.70 -4.82
CA ILE A 310 5.17 1.87 -4.04
C ILE A 310 6.18 1.53 -2.94
N GLY A 311 6.43 0.24 -2.68
CA GLY A 311 7.45 -0.16 -1.72
C GLY A 311 7.49 -1.65 -1.40
N ASN A 312 8.43 -2.01 -0.53
CA ASN A 312 8.58 -3.33 0.05
C ASN A 312 7.80 -3.44 1.35
N ILE A 313 7.19 -4.60 1.57
CA ILE A 313 6.45 -4.89 2.79
C ILE A 313 7.41 -5.39 3.87
N VAL A 314 7.32 -4.79 5.05
CA VAL A 314 8.04 -5.21 6.24
C VAL A 314 7.01 -5.63 7.28
N ARG A 315 7.05 -6.90 7.67
CA ARG A 315 6.07 -7.48 8.59
C ARG A 315 6.61 -7.66 10.00
N GLY A 316 5.71 -7.61 10.97
CA GLY A 316 6.02 -7.96 12.35
C GLY A 316 6.93 -6.95 13.05
N LEU A 317 6.74 -5.65 12.80
CA LEU A 317 7.42 -4.63 13.59
C LEU A 317 6.77 -4.51 14.96
N SER A 318 7.59 -4.35 16.00
CA SER A 318 7.08 -3.97 17.31
C SER A 318 6.49 -2.56 17.25
N ALA A 319 5.47 -2.29 18.06
CA ALA A 319 4.94 -0.94 18.26
C ALA A 319 6.01 0.10 18.66
N ASP A 320 7.12 -0.35 19.26
CA ASP A 320 8.25 0.50 19.67
C ASP A 320 9.37 0.64 18.62
N ASP A 321 9.21 0.05 17.42
CA ASP A 321 10.26 0.10 16.39
C ASP A 321 10.58 1.55 15.99
N PRO A 322 11.87 1.97 15.97
CA PRO A 322 12.27 3.32 15.59
C PRO A 322 11.75 3.79 14.22
N LEU A 323 11.56 2.87 13.25
CA LEU A 323 11.04 3.18 11.93
C LEU A 323 9.66 3.84 11.98
N LEU A 324 8.82 3.46 12.95
CA LEU A 324 7.46 3.99 13.07
C LEU A 324 7.43 5.47 13.47
N ARG A 325 8.56 6.02 13.92
CA ARG A 325 8.75 7.45 14.24
C ARG A 325 9.44 8.22 13.13
N MET A 326 9.87 7.54 12.06
CA MET A 326 10.51 8.16 10.92
C MET A 326 9.54 9.08 10.18
N HIS A 327 10.00 10.28 9.86
CA HIS A 327 9.30 11.21 8.99
C HIS A 327 10.07 11.43 7.68
N GLU A 328 11.38 11.66 7.76
CA GLU A 328 12.22 11.93 6.59
C GLU A 328 13.68 11.50 6.80
N ARG A 329 14.42 11.45 5.70
CA ARG A 329 15.89 11.37 5.70
C ARG A 329 16.47 12.70 5.31
N ALA A 330 17.48 13.14 6.05
CA ALA A 330 18.19 14.36 5.70
C ALA A 330 19.69 14.26 5.99
N THR A 331 20.46 15.14 5.37
CA THR A 331 21.85 15.37 5.76
C THR A 331 21.86 16.30 6.97
N VAL A 332 22.50 15.88 8.06
CA VAL A 332 22.61 16.65 9.30
C VAL A 332 24.06 16.92 9.64
N VAL A 333 24.29 17.96 10.44
CA VAL A 333 25.60 18.27 11.02
C VAL A 333 25.55 17.98 12.50
N ARG A 334 26.55 17.24 13.00
CA ARG A 334 26.72 16.94 14.42
C ARG A 334 27.90 17.65 15.02
N ASP A 335 27.74 18.14 16.25
CA ASP A 335 28.85 18.66 17.06
C ASP A 335 29.80 17.53 17.50
N GLY A 336 30.87 17.89 18.21
CA GLY A 336 31.84 16.92 18.75
C GLY A 336 31.29 16.00 19.85
N GLN A 337 30.09 16.28 20.36
CA GLN A 337 29.38 15.47 21.37
C GLN A 337 28.34 14.55 20.71
N GLY A 338 28.12 14.66 19.40
CA GLY A 338 27.18 13.86 18.62
C GLY A 338 25.76 14.44 18.52
N ASN A 339 25.51 15.63 19.07
CA ASN A 339 24.21 16.29 18.96
C ASN A 339 24.03 16.91 17.58
N VAL A 340 22.82 16.85 17.03
CA VAL A 340 22.52 17.53 15.76
C VAL A 340 22.37 19.02 16.01
N ILE A 341 23.18 19.80 15.30
CA ILE A 341 23.19 21.27 15.35
C ILE A 341 22.44 21.90 14.18
N GLY A 342 22.26 21.17 13.08
CA GLY A 342 21.50 21.67 11.93
C GLY A 342 21.35 20.67 10.80
N ARG A 343 20.42 20.94 9.89
CA ARG A 343 20.16 20.17 8.66
C ARG A 343 20.76 20.90 7.46
N VAL A 344 21.30 20.15 6.50
CA VAL A 344 21.84 20.71 5.26
C VAL A 344 20.75 20.78 4.20
N VAL A 345 20.48 21.98 3.70
CA VAL A 345 19.55 22.25 2.59
C VAL A 345 20.26 23.16 1.59
N ASP A 346 20.33 22.74 0.32
CA ASP A 346 21.01 23.48 -0.77
C ASP A 346 22.43 23.95 -0.42
N GLY A 347 23.20 23.10 0.27
CA GLY A 347 24.58 23.38 0.69
C GLY A 347 24.71 24.34 1.89
N LYS A 348 23.59 24.83 2.46
CA LYS A 348 23.56 25.62 3.70
C LYS A 348 23.19 24.75 4.89
N VAL A 349 23.83 24.99 6.03
CA VAL A 349 23.47 24.38 7.32
C VAL A 349 22.43 25.27 7.99
N ILE A 350 21.25 24.74 8.26
CA ILE A 350 20.10 25.43 8.82
C ILE A 350 19.79 24.84 10.20
N ASP A 351 19.62 25.69 11.22
CA ASP A 351 19.22 25.26 12.57
C ASP A 351 17.75 24.81 12.64
N ALA A 352 17.30 24.34 13.81
CA ALA A 352 15.92 23.89 14.03
C ALA A 352 14.87 25.01 13.88
N ASN A 353 15.27 26.28 13.97
CA ASN A 353 14.40 27.44 13.81
C ASN A 353 14.34 27.94 12.36
N GLY A 354 15.07 27.31 11.44
CA GLY A 354 15.14 27.72 10.04
C GLY A 354 16.22 28.78 9.74
N ASN A 355 17.09 29.11 10.69
CA ASN A 355 18.16 30.09 10.47
C ASN A 355 19.41 29.44 9.88
N PRO A 356 20.05 30.05 8.87
CA PRO A 356 21.32 29.58 8.35
C PRO A 356 22.44 29.83 9.37
N ILE A 357 23.11 28.76 9.79
CA ILE A 357 24.23 28.80 10.75
C ILE A 357 25.59 28.51 10.08
N GLY A 358 25.58 28.05 8.82
CA GLY A 358 26.81 27.78 8.07
C GLY A 358 26.57 27.25 6.66
N THR A 359 27.64 26.75 6.05
CA THR A 359 27.66 26.17 4.70
C THR A 359 28.51 24.91 4.65
N VAL A 360 28.19 23.99 3.74
CA VAL A 360 29.00 22.79 3.48
C VAL A 360 29.95 23.07 2.32
N VAL A 361 31.26 23.00 2.58
CA VAL A 361 32.33 23.17 1.58
C VAL A 361 33.25 21.96 1.65
N ASP A 362 33.52 21.31 0.51
CA ASP A 362 34.34 20.08 0.41
C ASP A 362 33.96 18.97 1.40
N GLY A 363 32.65 18.81 1.64
CA GLY A 363 32.11 17.80 2.57
C GLY A 363 32.25 18.13 4.06
N LYS A 364 32.73 19.33 4.41
CA LYS A 364 32.82 19.83 5.80
C LYS A 364 31.82 20.94 6.05
N ALA A 365 31.17 20.91 7.21
CA ALA A 365 30.28 21.98 7.64
C ALA A 365 31.10 23.10 8.30
N VAL A 366 31.01 24.30 7.73
CA VAL A 366 31.73 25.49 8.19
C VAL A 366 30.73 26.56 8.61
N GLY A 367 30.94 27.16 9.77
CA GLY A 367 30.09 28.19 10.34
C GLY A 367 30.26 29.53 9.62
N VAL A 368 29.34 30.45 9.88
CA VAL A 368 29.45 31.85 9.41
C VAL A 368 30.71 32.56 9.89
N ASP A 369 31.35 32.07 10.95
CA ASP A 369 32.62 32.52 11.51
C ASP A 369 33.85 31.85 10.87
N GLY A 370 33.65 30.93 9.93
CA GLY A 370 34.72 30.15 9.29
C GLY A 370 35.21 28.97 10.11
N GLN A 371 34.65 28.70 11.30
CA GLN A 371 35.03 27.56 12.12
C GLN A 371 34.29 26.28 11.71
N SER A 372 34.85 25.12 12.02
CA SER A 372 34.18 23.84 11.77
C SER A 372 32.98 23.69 12.69
N LEU A 373 31.78 23.56 12.11
CA LEU A 373 30.54 23.29 12.86
C LEU A 373 30.49 21.84 13.35
N GLY A 374 31.15 20.92 12.64
CA GLY A 374 31.27 19.52 13.04
C GLY A 374 31.19 18.56 11.88
N LYS A 375 30.76 17.32 12.17
CA LYS A 375 30.73 16.23 11.18
C LYS A 375 29.41 16.23 10.41
N VAL A 376 29.51 16.18 9.08
CA VAL A 376 28.36 15.99 8.19
C VAL A 376 28.00 14.51 8.16
N GLU A 377 26.75 14.20 8.48
CA GLU A 377 26.15 12.87 8.39
C GLU A 377 25.02 12.89 7.37
N ALA A 378 25.24 12.22 6.24
CA ALA A 378 24.21 12.01 5.24
C ALA A 378 23.22 10.92 5.68
N ASN A 379 21.96 11.04 5.26
CA ASN A 379 20.90 10.05 5.45
C ASN A 379 20.56 9.73 6.92
N ALA A 380 20.68 10.73 7.80
CA ALA A 380 20.15 10.63 9.15
C ALA A 380 18.62 10.58 9.09
N VAL A 381 18.02 9.66 9.86
CA VAL A 381 16.57 9.55 9.98
C VAL A 381 16.07 10.55 11.00
N LEU A 382 15.10 11.36 10.60
CA LEU A 382 14.49 12.39 11.45
C LEU A 382 13.03 12.03 11.74
N ASP A 383 12.57 12.36 12.95
CA ASP A 383 11.15 12.33 13.29
C ASP A 383 10.42 13.59 12.80
N SER A 384 9.10 13.66 13.02
CA SER A 384 8.28 14.82 12.63
C SER A 384 8.65 16.12 13.33
N GLN A 385 9.50 16.08 14.35
CA GLN A 385 10.04 17.24 15.07
C GLN A 385 11.47 17.57 14.62
N GLY A 386 12.00 16.88 13.60
CA GLY A 386 13.36 17.08 13.10
C GLY A 386 14.45 16.50 14.02
N ARG A 387 14.09 15.66 15.00
CA ARG A 387 15.06 15.02 15.90
C ARG A 387 15.56 13.73 15.28
N VAL A 388 16.83 13.40 15.50
CA VAL A 388 17.38 12.14 14.98
C VAL A 388 16.77 10.94 15.69
N VAL A 389 16.32 9.99 14.88
CA VAL A 389 15.89 8.67 15.31
C VAL A 389 17.06 7.71 15.16
N ASP A 390 17.44 7.08 16.27
CA ASP A 390 18.40 5.98 16.25
C ASP A 390 17.76 4.72 15.66
N MET A 391 18.16 4.39 14.43
CA MET A 391 17.70 3.23 13.67
C MET A 391 18.46 1.94 14.00
N SER A 392 19.45 1.96 14.90
CA SER A 392 20.26 0.78 15.24
C SER A 392 19.45 -0.43 15.73
N ARG A 393 18.27 -0.16 16.32
CA ARG A 393 17.35 -1.16 16.85
C ARG A 393 16.16 -1.47 15.93
N SER A 394 16.06 -0.84 14.76
CA SER A 394 14.97 -1.12 13.81
C SER A 394 15.27 -2.38 13.00
N ARG A 395 14.21 -3.15 12.67
CA ARG A 395 14.34 -4.27 11.70
C ARG A 395 14.63 -3.77 10.29
N VAL A 396 14.30 -2.52 9.99
CA VAL A 396 14.63 -1.85 8.73
C VAL A 396 15.81 -0.94 8.98
N GLN A 397 17.02 -1.46 8.77
CA GLN A 397 18.23 -0.66 8.88
C GLN A 397 18.41 0.22 7.63
N ASN A 398 19.05 1.38 7.83
CA ASN A 398 19.37 2.39 6.81
C ASN A 398 19.72 1.76 5.45
N PRO A 399 18.92 1.99 4.39
CA PRO A 399 19.27 1.53 3.03
C PRO A 399 20.51 2.19 2.47
N ALA A 400 20.93 3.31 3.06
CA ALA A 400 21.96 4.16 2.49
C ALA A 400 23.37 3.98 3.08
N LYS A 401 23.65 3.00 3.97
CA LYS A 401 25.03 2.80 4.47
C LYS A 401 25.36 1.44 5.11
N SER A 402 24.68 0.36 4.75
CA SER A 402 25.00 -0.97 5.29
C SER A 402 25.24 -2.07 4.25
N ALA A 403 25.19 -1.79 2.95
CA ALA A 403 25.67 -2.76 1.98
C ALA A 403 27.18 -2.59 1.81
N ASN A 404 27.94 -3.59 2.21
CA ASN A 404 29.29 -3.72 1.69
C ASN A 404 29.18 -3.86 0.16
N GLN A 405 30.06 -3.26 -0.63
CA GLN A 405 29.96 -3.27 -2.09
C GLN A 405 31.14 -4.02 -2.71
N GLU A 406 30.86 -4.80 -3.75
CA GLU A 406 31.92 -5.37 -4.58
C GLU A 406 32.46 -4.30 -5.52
N ARG A 407 33.78 -4.20 -5.61
CA ARG A 407 34.46 -3.33 -6.55
C ARG A 407 35.68 -4.02 -7.12
N GLN A 408 35.88 -3.89 -8.42
CA GLN A 408 37.09 -4.36 -9.08
C GLN A 408 38.26 -3.41 -8.81
N VAL A 409 39.41 -3.99 -8.45
CA VAL A 409 40.68 -3.28 -8.26
C VAL A 409 41.74 -3.88 -9.15
N VAL A 410 42.68 -3.02 -9.57
CA VAL A 410 43.87 -3.44 -10.31
C VAL A 410 45.05 -3.47 -9.36
N ARG A 411 45.80 -4.58 -9.34
CA ARG A 411 46.97 -4.78 -8.49
C ARG A 411 48.25 -4.94 -9.28
N ASP A 412 49.35 -4.45 -8.72
CA ASP A 412 50.69 -4.75 -9.24
C ASP A 412 51.11 -6.20 -8.96
N ALA A 413 52.28 -6.60 -9.46
CA ALA A 413 52.84 -7.93 -9.22
C ALA A 413 53.19 -8.21 -7.75
N ALA A 414 53.29 -7.17 -6.91
CA ALA A 414 53.50 -7.28 -5.46
C ALA A 414 52.17 -7.34 -4.68
N GLY A 415 51.02 -7.23 -5.36
CA GLY A 415 49.68 -7.26 -4.77
C GLY A 415 49.16 -5.91 -4.27
N ASN A 416 49.88 -4.80 -4.47
CA ASN A 416 49.42 -3.47 -4.09
C ASN A 416 48.35 -2.96 -5.06
N ILE A 417 47.33 -2.28 -4.53
CA ILE A 417 46.26 -1.69 -5.36
C ILE A 417 46.82 -0.46 -6.09
N LEU A 418 46.82 -0.52 -7.42
CA LEU A 418 47.19 0.57 -8.31
C LEU A 418 46.00 1.51 -8.60
N GLY A 419 44.79 0.96 -8.68
CA GLY A 419 43.58 1.73 -8.94
C GLY A 419 42.30 0.88 -8.92
N TRP A 420 41.17 1.53 -9.17
CA TRP A 420 39.83 0.96 -9.21
C TRP A 420 39.30 0.96 -10.64
N VAL A 421 38.61 -0.11 -11.02
CA VAL A 421 37.92 -0.15 -12.32
C VAL A 421 36.59 0.61 -12.17
N ASP A 422 36.33 1.50 -13.13
CA ASP A 422 35.10 2.28 -13.26
C ASP A 422 34.67 2.26 -14.73
N GLY A 423 33.74 1.38 -15.07
CA GLY A 423 33.36 1.11 -16.46
C GLY A 423 34.54 0.63 -17.31
N ASP A 424 34.86 1.38 -18.36
CA ASP A 424 35.98 1.12 -19.26
C ASP A 424 37.31 1.75 -18.80
N LYS A 425 37.31 2.48 -17.68
CA LYS A 425 38.46 3.23 -17.15
C LYS A 425 39.00 2.59 -15.88
N ILE A 426 40.26 2.89 -15.60
CA ILE A 426 40.92 2.59 -14.33
C ILE A 426 41.30 3.92 -13.70
N VAL A 427 40.84 4.18 -12.49
CA VAL A 427 41.07 5.43 -11.74
C VAL A 427 41.91 5.19 -10.50
N ASP A 428 42.72 6.17 -10.08
CA ASP A 428 43.44 6.15 -8.81
C ASP A 428 42.55 6.62 -7.62
N ALA A 429 43.15 6.77 -6.43
CA ALA A 429 42.42 7.07 -5.19
C ALA A 429 41.85 8.48 -5.18
N GLN A 430 42.34 9.34 -6.09
CA GLN A 430 41.93 10.71 -6.29
C GLN A 430 40.97 10.85 -7.49
N GLY A 431 40.60 9.73 -8.13
CA GLY A 431 39.69 9.71 -9.28
C GLY A 431 40.35 10.05 -10.61
N LYS A 432 41.69 10.13 -10.69
CA LYS A 432 42.41 10.38 -11.93
C LYS A 432 42.53 9.09 -12.73
N VAL A 433 42.23 9.17 -14.02
CA VAL A 433 42.36 8.03 -14.95
C VAL A 433 43.83 7.66 -15.13
N ILE A 434 44.18 6.42 -14.79
CA ILE A 434 45.53 5.84 -14.93
C ILE A 434 45.59 4.76 -16.01
N GLY A 435 44.44 4.33 -16.55
CA GLY A 435 44.39 3.28 -17.56
C GLY A 435 42.98 2.98 -18.07
N TYR A 436 42.88 1.93 -18.90
CA TYR A 436 41.63 1.43 -19.47
C TYR A 436 41.48 -0.07 -19.22
N TYR A 437 40.25 -0.51 -18.96
CA TYR A 437 39.89 -1.91 -18.81
C TYR A 437 39.28 -2.43 -20.12
N ARG A 438 39.91 -3.44 -20.73
CA ARG A 438 39.46 -4.05 -21.99
C ARG A 438 39.74 -5.55 -21.99
N GLU A 439 38.78 -6.34 -22.46
CA GLU A 439 38.92 -7.80 -22.61
C GLU A 439 39.37 -8.53 -21.33
N GLY A 440 38.89 -8.08 -20.15
CA GLY A 440 39.25 -8.68 -18.86
C GLY A 440 40.67 -8.34 -18.37
N LYS A 441 41.35 -7.37 -19.01
CA LYS A 441 42.71 -6.96 -18.67
C LYS A 441 42.78 -5.45 -18.44
N ALA A 442 43.65 -5.06 -17.52
CA ALA A 442 43.95 -3.67 -17.20
C ALA A 442 45.15 -3.19 -18.01
N PHE A 443 44.97 -2.12 -18.78
CA PHE A 443 46.03 -1.48 -19.56
C PHE A 443 46.29 -0.06 -19.04
N ASP A 444 47.55 0.37 -19.05
CA ASP A 444 47.92 1.75 -18.77
C ASP A 444 47.52 2.68 -19.93
N LEU A 445 47.71 3.99 -19.77
CA LEU A 445 47.43 4.99 -20.81
C LEU A 445 48.24 4.80 -22.10
N ASN A 446 49.31 4.00 -22.07
CA ASN A 446 50.17 3.70 -23.21
C ASN A 446 49.88 2.33 -23.85
N GLY A 447 48.88 1.58 -23.32
CA GLY A 447 48.50 0.26 -23.81
C GLY A 447 49.33 -0.91 -23.28
N LYS A 448 50.17 -0.71 -22.25
CA LYS A 448 50.89 -1.79 -21.56
C LYS A 448 50.02 -2.38 -20.45
N LEU A 449 50.17 -3.68 -20.17
CA LEU A 449 49.47 -4.33 -19.06
C LEU A 449 49.84 -3.66 -17.72
N LEU A 450 48.83 -3.16 -17.01
CA LEU A 450 48.99 -2.40 -15.77
C LEU A 450 49.06 -3.32 -14.54
N GLY A 451 48.29 -4.41 -14.54
CA GLY A 451 48.21 -5.31 -13.39
C GLY A 451 47.19 -6.45 -13.53
N SER A 452 47.04 -7.23 -12.46
CA SER A 452 45.97 -8.22 -12.33
C SER A 452 44.71 -7.57 -11.76
N ILE A 453 43.53 -8.12 -12.08
CA ILE A 453 42.26 -7.61 -11.59
C ILE A 453 41.71 -8.58 -10.56
N SER A 454 41.26 -8.06 -9.43
CA SER A 454 40.51 -8.82 -8.44
C SER A 454 39.31 -8.04 -7.93
N THR A 455 38.33 -8.74 -7.36
CA THR A 455 37.12 -8.13 -6.82
C THR A 455 37.25 -8.05 -5.31
N VAL A 456 37.25 -6.84 -4.76
CA VAL A 456 37.28 -6.60 -3.31
C VAL A 456 35.90 -6.22 -2.80
N VAL A 457 35.66 -6.50 -1.52
CA VAL A 457 34.47 -6.05 -0.81
C VAL A 457 34.87 -4.88 0.07
N GLN A 458 34.21 -3.74 -0.13
CA GLN A 458 34.42 -2.52 0.66
C GLN A 458 33.21 -2.27 1.56
N ASP A 459 33.46 -1.77 2.77
CA ASP A 459 32.39 -1.24 3.62
C ASP A 459 31.89 0.13 3.11
N ALA A 460 30.87 0.66 3.75
CA ALA A 460 30.24 1.91 3.36
C ALA A 460 31.13 3.16 3.61
N GLN A 461 32.33 2.97 4.16
CA GLN A 461 33.38 3.97 4.34
C GLN A 461 34.51 3.82 3.32
N GLY A 462 34.39 2.86 2.39
CA GLY A 462 35.39 2.57 1.36
C GLY A 462 36.58 1.75 1.87
N LYS A 463 36.54 1.24 3.10
CA LYS A 463 37.58 0.36 3.63
C LYS A 463 37.36 -1.05 3.09
N ILE A 464 38.43 -1.66 2.59
CA ILE A 464 38.42 -3.05 2.15
C ILE A 464 38.29 -3.96 3.36
N ILE A 465 37.23 -4.76 3.40
CA ILE A 465 36.92 -5.72 4.46
C ILE A 465 37.11 -7.17 4.03
N GLY A 466 37.32 -7.41 2.74
CA GLY A 466 37.58 -8.74 2.20
C GLY A 466 37.80 -8.75 0.69
N GLU A 467 38.04 -9.92 0.15
CA GLU A 467 38.26 -10.15 -1.28
C GLU A 467 37.44 -11.35 -1.74
N MET A 468 36.87 -11.30 -2.94
CA MET A 468 36.18 -12.44 -3.51
C MET A 468 37.21 -13.48 -3.95
N GLY A 469 36.98 -14.74 -3.55
CA GLY A 469 37.80 -15.86 -3.94
C GLY A 469 36.96 -17.11 -4.22
N GLN A 470 37.62 -18.16 -4.67
CA GLN A 470 36.99 -19.43 -4.98
C GLN A 470 37.26 -20.45 -3.89
N VAL A 471 36.23 -21.19 -3.48
CA VAL A 471 36.34 -22.35 -2.60
C VAL A 471 35.69 -23.54 -3.27
N ALA A 472 36.01 -24.75 -2.80
CA ALA A 472 35.23 -25.92 -3.17
C ALA A 472 34.42 -26.42 -1.97
N ARG A 473 33.17 -26.85 -2.25
CA ARG A 473 32.29 -27.50 -1.28
C ARG A 473 32.02 -28.95 -1.69
N ASP A 474 31.99 -29.85 -0.72
CA ASP A 474 31.56 -31.23 -0.91
C ASP A 474 30.03 -31.34 -1.14
N ALA A 475 29.52 -32.58 -1.28
CA ALA A 475 28.11 -32.84 -1.54
C ALA A 475 27.19 -32.44 -0.36
N GLU A 476 27.74 -32.41 0.85
CA GLU A 476 27.10 -31.97 2.09
C GLU A 476 27.15 -30.45 2.28
N GLY A 477 27.81 -29.73 1.36
CA GLY A 477 27.92 -28.28 1.38
C GLY A 477 28.98 -27.72 2.31
N LYS A 478 29.90 -28.55 2.82
CA LYS A 478 31.03 -28.13 3.65
C LYS A 478 32.22 -27.72 2.79
N ILE A 479 32.91 -26.65 3.18
CA ILE A 479 34.13 -26.19 2.49
C ILE A 479 35.26 -27.19 2.69
N ILE A 480 35.80 -27.71 1.58
CA ILE A 480 36.93 -28.65 1.56
C ILE A 480 38.28 -27.97 1.32
N GLY A 481 38.28 -26.76 0.74
CA GLY A 481 39.50 -25.99 0.51
C GLY A 481 39.29 -24.74 -0.34
N ARG A 482 40.38 -23.98 -0.55
CA ARG A 482 40.41 -22.77 -1.40
C ARG A 482 40.97 -23.13 -2.77
N VAL A 483 40.39 -22.57 -3.83
CA VAL A 483 40.93 -22.68 -5.18
C VAL A 483 41.90 -21.54 -5.45
N VAL A 484 43.12 -21.88 -5.83
CA VAL A 484 44.16 -20.93 -6.25
C VAL A 484 44.79 -21.48 -7.53
N ASP A 485 44.84 -20.66 -8.59
CA ASP A 485 45.40 -21.01 -9.91
C ASP A 485 44.85 -22.34 -10.49
N GLY A 486 43.55 -22.58 -10.30
CA GLY A 486 42.89 -23.80 -10.80
C GLY A 486 43.17 -25.07 -10.00
N GLN A 487 43.82 -24.97 -8.83
CA GLN A 487 44.08 -26.09 -7.92
C GLN A 487 43.32 -25.89 -6.61
N LEU A 488 42.74 -26.98 -6.07
CA LEU A 488 42.14 -26.98 -4.75
C LEU A 488 43.22 -27.20 -3.69
N ILE A 489 43.41 -26.21 -2.81
CA ILE A 489 44.31 -26.23 -1.67
C ILE A 489 43.49 -26.46 -0.39
N GLY A 490 43.76 -27.56 0.31
CA GLY A 490 43.12 -27.89 1.58
C GLY A 490 43.56 -26.97 2.72
N SER A 491 42.90 -27.07 3.88
CA SER A 491 43.21 -26.28 5.09
C SER A 491 44.66 -26.43 5.57
N ASN A 492 45.32 -27.53 5.22
CA ASN A 492 46.68 -27.85 5.63
C ASN A 492 47.73 -27.41 4.58
N GLY A 493 47.31 -26.79 3.47
CA GLY A 493 48.19 -26.37 2.38
C GLY A 493 48.41 -27.41 1.28
N ASP A 494 47.86 -28.61 1.42
CA ASP A 494 48.00 -29.68 0.42
C ASP A 494 47.11 -29.44 -0.81
N VAL A 495 47.64 -29.75 -2.00
CA VAL A 495 46.85 -29.74 -3.24
C VAL A 495 46.01 -31.03 -3.32
N LEU A 496 44.70 -30.89 -3.10
CA LEU A 496 43.72 -31.96 -3.06
C LEU A 496 43.24 -32.40 -4.46
N GLY A 497 43.21 -31.46 -5.42
CA GLY A 497 42.71 -31.73 -6.77
C GLY A 497 42.85 -30.55 -7.72
N ALA A 498 42.44 -30.74 -8.97
CA ALA A 498 42.41 -29.70 -10.01
C ALA A 498 40.98 -29.33 -10.37
N VAL A 499 40.74 -28.06 -10.67
CA VAL A 499 39.44 -27.56 -11.09
C VAL A 499 39.26 -27.80 -12.59
N LYS A 500 38.14 -28.43 -12.95
CA LYS A 500 37.70 -28.61 -14.33
C LYS A 500 36.20 -28.43 -14.42
N ASP A 501 35.74 -27.56 -15.31
CA ASP A 501 34.32 -27.28 -15.55
C ASP A 501 33.52 -26.95 -14.27
N GLY A 502 34.12 -26.17 -13.36
CA GLY A 502 33.50 -25.77 -12.09
C GLY A 502 33.43 -26.88 -11.03
N LYS A 503 34.06 -28.04 -11.28
CA LYS A 503 34.18 -29.14 -10.33
C LYS A 503 35.63 -29.38 -9.96
N VAL A 504 35.88 -29.79 -8.72
CA VAL A 504 37.21 -30.23 -8.30
C VAL A 504 37.32 -31.73 -8.56
N ILE A 505 38.33 -32.11 -9.35
CA ILE A 505 38.68 -33.50 -9.62
C ILE A 505 39.91 -33.84 -8.77
N GLY A 506 39.77 -34.84 -7.90
CA GLY A 506 40.83 -35.37 -7.06
C GLY A 506 41.89 -36.10 -7.89
N ARG A 507 43.03 -36.41 -7.26
CA ARG A 507 44.13 -37.14 -7.92
C ARG A 507 43.75 -38.55 -8.36
N ASP A 508 42.71 -39.11 -7.76
CA ASP A 508 42.08 -40.40 -8.07
C ASP A 508 41.04 -40.32 -9.21
N GLY A 509 40.79 -39.12 -9.76
CA GLY A 509 39.80 -38.87 -10.80
C GLY A 509 38.37 -38.71 -10.28
N GLN A 510 38.14 -38.77 -8.96
CA GLN A 510 36.81 -38.57 -8.39
C GLN A 510 36.48 -37.08 -8.26
N VAL A 511 35.19 -36.75 -8.33
CA VAL A 511 34.73 -35.37 -8.08
C VAL A 511 34.69 -35.15 -6.57
N LEU A 512 35.56 -34.28 -6.07
CA LEU A 512 35.65 -33.95 -4.64
C LEU A 512 34.60 -32.91 -4.22
N GLY A 513 34.20 -32.03 -5.15
CA GLY A 513 33.29 -30.94 -4.83
C GLY A 513 33.01 -30.00 -5.99
N GLN A 514 32.14 -29.03 -5.76
CA GLN A 514 31.83 -27.95 -6.70
C GLN A 514 32.51 -26.66 -6.27
N VAL A 515 33.00 -25.88 -7.24
CA VAL A 515 33.63 -24.59 -7.01
C VAL A 515 32.57 -23.52 -6.88
N GLU A 516 32.69 -22.70 -5.85
CA GLU A 516 31.80 -21.58 -5.55
C GLU A 516 32.62 -20.31 -5.28
N ASN A 517 32.12 -19.17 -5.74
CA ASN A 517 32.65 -17.85 -5.42
C ASN A 517 32.13 -17.40 -4.03
N ILE A 518 33.03 -17.09 -3.11
CA ILE A 518 32.70 -16.63 -1.76
C ILE A 518 33.61 -15.47 -1.34
N GLN A 519 33.13 -14.63 -0.43
CA GLN A 519 33.98 -13.62 0.19
C GLN A 519 35.02 -14.30 1.10
N LEU A 520 36.27 -13.87 0.98
CA LEU A 520 37.37 -14.20 1.87
C LEU A 520 37.67 -12.98 2.76
N ASP A 521 38.00 -13.23 4.02
CA ASP A 521 38.48 -12.19 4.94
C ASP A 521 39.90 -11.74 4.57
N SER A 522 40.45 -10.76 5.32
CA SER A 522 41.81 -10.27 5.11
C SER A 522 42.91 -11.32 5.31
N ASN A 523 42.58 -12.46 5.94
CA ASN A 523 43.48 -13.59 6.15
C ASN A 523 43.29 -14.69 5.09
N GLY A 524 42.42 -14.47 4.09
CA GLY A 524 42.10 -15.43 3.04
C GLY A 524 41.18 -16.57 3.50
N ARG A 525 40.52 -16.44 4.65
CA ARG A 525 39.55 -17.42 5.17
C ARG A 525 38.16 -17.15 4.60
N PRO A 526 37.41 -18.19 4.19
CA PRO A 526 36.04 -18.01 3.71
C PRO A 526 35.14 -17.42 4.80
N VAL A 527 34.40 -16.37 4.46
CA VAL A 527 33.37 -15.77 5.30
C VAL A 527 32.04 -16.36 4.90
N GLU A 528 31.51 -17.26 5.73
CA GLU A 528 30.17 -17.80 5.56
C GLU A 528 29.12 -16.84 6.11
N GLY A 529 27.91 -16.87 5.54
CA GLY A 529 26.80 -15.99 5.98
C GLY A 529 26.75 -14.64 5.27
N ASN A 530 27.54 -14.41 4.23
CA ASN A 530 27.39 -13.21 3.40
C ASN A 530 26.57 -13.53 2.15
N VAL A 531 25.49 -12.78 1.92
CA VAL A 531 24.63 -12.90 0.74
C VAL A 531 24.86 -11.74 -0.20
N ARG A 532 25.07 -12.06 -1.47
CA ARG A 532 25.26 -11.09 -2.55
C ARG A 532 23.91 -10.79 -3.18
N VAL A 533 23.56 -9.51 -3.31
CA VAL A 533 22.34 -9.05 -3.98
C VAL A 533 22.71 -8.05 -5.07
N VAL A 534 22.09 -8.18 -6.23
CA VAL A 534 22.28 -7.25 -7.34
C VAL A 534 21.25 -6.15 -7.23
N ARG A 535 21.69 -4.91 -7.36
CA ARG A 535 20.84 -3.72 -7.42
C ARG A 535 21.05 -3.02 -8.75
N ASP A 536 20.01 -2.40 -9.29
CA ASP A 536 20.15 -1.50 -10.44
C ASP A 536 20.64 -0.10 -10.01
N ALA A 537 20.81 0.79 -10.99
CA ALA A 537 21.28 2.17 -10.76
C ALA A 537 20.35 3.01 -9.86
N SER A 538 19.10 2.59 -9.67
CA SER A 538 18.14 3.23 -8.74
C SER A 538 18.18 2.61 -7.34
N GLY A 539 19.04 1.61 -7.11
CA GLY A 539 19.14 0.88 -5.84
C GLY A 539 18.11 -0.25 -5.68
N LYS A 540 17.22 -0.45 -6.66
CA LYS A 540 16.22 -1.53 -6.65
C LYS A 540 16.92 -2.88 -6.80
N VAL A 541 16.54 -3.84 -5.97
CA VAL A 541 17.09 -5.21 -6.03
C VAL A 541 16.58 -5.91 -7.30
N LEU A 542 17.51 -6.31 -8.16
CA LEU A 542 17.27 -7.13 -9.35
C LEU A 542 17.16 -8.62 -9.00
N GLY A 543 17.91 -9.07 -7.99
CA GLY A 543 17.88 -10.44 -7.52
C GLY A 543 19.01 -10.77 -6.56
N THR A 544 18.99 -11.97 -6.02
CA THR A 544 20.04 -12.52 -5.16
C THR A 544 21.02 -13.32 -6.01
N VAL A 545 22.32 -13.13 -5.81
CA VAL A 545 23.36 -13.90 -6.51
C VAL A 545 23.54 -15.23 -5.80
N VAL A 546 23.41 -16.31 -6.56
CA VAL A 546 23.60 -17.67 -6.08
C VAL A 546 24.58 -18.38 -7.02
N GLY A 547 25.77 -18.68 -6.51
CA GLY A 547 26.92 -18.99 -7.36
C GLY A 547 27.27 -17.80 -8.27
N ASP A 548 27.09 -17.97 -9.58
CA ASP A 548 27.25 -16.90 -10.57
C ASP A 548 25.90 -16.39 -11.11
N ASP A 549 24.77 -17.00 -10.73
CA ASP A 549 23.47 -16.68 -11.31
C ASP A 549 22.72 -15.66 -10.46
N ILE A 550 21.99 -14.74 -11.12
CA ILE A 550 21.14 -13.76 -10.46
C ILE A 550 19.71 -14.32 -10.48
N ILE A 551 19.17 -14.60 -9.29
CA ILE A 551 17.86 -15.19 -9.09
C ILE A 551 16.90 -14.12 -8.55
N ASP A 552 15.79 -13.88 -9.26
CA ASP A 552 14.76 -12.93 -8.82
C ASP A 552 13.93 -13.47 -7.63
N ALA A 553 13.05 -12.63 -7.10
CA ALA A 553 12.20 -12.99 -5.96
C ALA A 553 11.25 -14.17 -6.25
N GLN A 554 10.99 -14.47 -7.53
CA GLN A 554 10.16 -15.59 -7.99
C GLN A 554 10.99 -16.86 -8.28
N GLY A 555 12.27 -16.88 -7.92
CA GLY A 555 13.15 -18.02 -8.15
C GLY A 555 13.52 -18.24 -9.61
N ARG A 556 13.41 -17.23 -10.47
CA ARG A 556 13.81 -17.29 -11.89
C ARG A 556 15.19 -16.68 -12.07
N LYS A 557 15.98 -17.27 -12.96
CA LYS A 557 17.24 -16.68 -13.39
C LYS A 557 16.97 -15.46 -14.26
N VAL A 558 17.49 -14.31 -13.87
CA VAL A 558 17.36 -13.03 -14.59
C VAL A 558 18.69 -12.51 -15.13
N GLY A 559 19.81 -13.12 -14.75
CA GLY A 559 21.13 -12.74 -15.23
C GLY A 559 22.24 -13.57 -14.59
N SER A 560 23.47 -13.09 -14.71
CA SER A 560 24.65 -13.65 -14.04
C SER A 560 25.65 -12.57 -13.64
N VAL A 561 26.43 -12.82 -12.60
CA VAL A 561 27.58 -12.00 -12.22
C VAL A 561 28.83 -12.74 -12.65
N LYS A 562 29.60 -12.16 -13.57
CA LYS A 562 30.88 -12.74 -14.03
C LYS A 562 31.98 -11.71 -13.91
N ASN A 563 33.04 -12.07 -13.18
CA ASN A 563 34.18 -11.20 -12.90
C ASN A 563 33.75 -9.84 -12.32
N GLY A 564 32.69 -9.77 -11.50
CA GLY A 564 32.19 -8.50 -10.96
C GLY A 564 31.34 -7.66 -11.92
N GLU A 565 31.17 -8.08 -13.17
CA GLU A 565 30.21 -7.47 -14.10
C GLU A 565 28.85 -8.18 -14.00
N ILE A 566 27.78 -7.40 -13.89
CA ILE A 566 26.41 -7.89 -13.94
C ILE A 566 25.97 -7.98 -15.39
N ARG A 567 25.54 -9.17 -15.82
CA ARG A 567 25.10 -9.46 -17.18
C ARG A 567 23.66 -9.95 -17.18
N ASP A 568 22.88 -9.46 -18.15
CA ASP A 568 21.53 -9.94 -18.38
C ASP A 568 21.51 -11.36 -19.00
N LEU A 569 20.32 -11.89 -19.28
CA LEU A 569 20.16 -13.20 -19.92
C LEU A 569 20.74 -13.27 -21.35
N ALA A 570 20.90 -12.14 -22.02
CA ALA A 570 21.53 -12.04 -23.34
C ALA A 570 23.07 -11.93 -23.25
N GLY A 571 23.63 -11.84 -22.03
CA GLY A 571 25.05 -11.69 -21.77
C GLY A 571 25.57 -10.26 -21.88
N GLN A 572 24.68 -9.28 -22.03
CA GLN A 572 25.01 -7.85 -22.10
C GLN A 572 25.21 -7.28 -20.69
N VAL A 573 26.17 -6.36 -20.53
CA VAL A 573 26.46 -5.72 -19.25
C VAL A 573 25.32 -4.77 -18.87
N VAL A 574 24.80 -4.89 -17.65
CA VAL A 574 23.76 -4.01 -17.11
C VAL A 574 24.43 -2.78 -16.51
N ALA A 575 24.37 -1.65 -17.23
CA ALA A 575 25.02 -0.41 -16.82
C ALA A 575 24.44 0.15 -15.52
N GLY A 576 25.31 0.55 -14.59
CA GLY A 576 24.94 1.13 -13.30
C GLY A 576 24.37 0.15 -12.28
N ALA A 577 24.33 -1.14 -12.60
CA ALA A 577 23.99 -2.16 -11.62
C ALA A 577 25.21 -2.49 -10.74
N GLU A 578 24.98 -2.74 -9.46
CA GLU A 578 26.00 -3.00 -8.46
C GLU A 578 25.70 -4.25 -7.64
N VAL A 579 26.74 -4.95 -7.19
CA VAL A 579 26.60 -6.07 -6.26
C VAL A 579 26.82 -5.57 -4.83
N ALA A 580 25.74 -5.62 -4.05
CA ALA A 580 25.75 -5.37 -2.62
C ALA A 580 25.92 -6.69 -1.86
N VAL A 581 26.74 -6.69 -0.83
CA VAL A 581 26.99 -7.82 0.06
C VAL A 581 26.33 -7.53 1.40
N GLN A 582 25.37 -8.36 1.78
CA GLN A 582 24.69 -8.36 3.07
C GLN A 582 25.37 -9.36 4.00
N GLY A 583 25.86 -8.89 5.14
CA GLY A 583 26.43 -9.75 6.17
C GLY A 583 25.38 -10.50 6.98
N ASP A 584 25.77 -11.63 7.57
CA ASP A 584 24.95 -12.47 8.46
C ASP A 584 23.56 -12.83 7.89
N ALA A 585 23.49 -13.10 6.59
CA ALA A 585 22.29 -13.47 5.86
C ALA A 585 22.41 -14.88 5.24
N LYS A 586 21.27 -15.48 4.92
CA LYS A 586 21.17 -16.69 4.08
C LYS A 586 20.14 -16.46 2.97
N VAL A 587 20.36 -17.09 1.82
CA VAL A 587 19.34 -17.14 0.77
C VAL A 587 18.33 -18.22 1.16
N VAL A 588 17.08 -17.85 1.35
CA VAL A 588 16.01 -18.77 1.71
C VAL A 588 15.02 -18.97 0.58
N VAL A 589 14.47 -20.18 0.52
CA VAL A 589 13.38 -20.55 -0.38
C VAL A 589 12.11 -20.74 0.44
N ARG A 590 11.04 -20.06 0.03
CA ARG A 590 9.73 -20.14 0.70
C ARG A 590 8.68 -20.76 -0.22
N ASP A 591 7.71 -21.45 0.38
CA ASP A 591 6.51 -21.91 -0.30
C ASP A 591 5.52 -20.76 -0.56
N ALA A 592 4.38 -21.07 -1.20
CA ALA A 592 3.37 -20.09 -1.57
C ALA A 592 2.64 -19.48 -0.36
N GLU A 593 2.62 -20.21 0.76
CA GLU A 593 2.08 -19.79 2.05
C GLU A 593 3.07 -18.97 2.88
N GLY A 594 4.32 -18.84 2.39
CA GLY A 594 5.38 -18.06 3.01
C GLY A 594 6.20 -18.83 4.04
N ASN A 595 6.06 -20.15 4.18
CA ASN A 595 6.89 -20.97 5.06
C ASN A 595 8.27 -21.21 4.43
N VAL A 596 9.31 -21.29 5.25
CA VAL A 596 10.68 -21.59 4.78
C VAL A 596 10.80 -23.08 4.47
N ILE A 597 11.11 -23.39 3.22
CA ILE A 597 11.41 -24.77 2.76
C ILE A 597 12.88 -25.12 3.05
N GLY A 598 13.78 -24.14 2.91
CA GLY A 598 15.20 -24.35 3.13
C GLY A 598 16.07 -23.18 2.71
N THR A 599 17.38 -23.38 2.77
CA THR A 599 18.40 -22.42 2.33
C THR A 599 18.92 -22.82 0.95
N LEU A 600 19.01 -21.85 0.04
CA LEU A 600 19.50 -22.05 -1.32
C LEU A 600 21.01 -21.85 -1.37
N ARG A 601 21.75 -22.83 -1.91
CA ARG A 601 23.19 -22.73 -2.21
C ARG A 601 23.44 -23.31 -3.60
N GLY A 602 24.02 -22.51 -4.50
CA GLY A 602 24.06 -22.85 -5.92
C GLY A 602 22.66 -23.08 -6.50
N ASP A 603 22.45 -24.20 -7.18
CA ASP A 603 21.12 -24.60 -7.66
C ASP A 603 20.35 -25.46 -6.65
N THR A 604 20.92 -25.76 -5.48
CA THR A 604 20.41 -26.78 -4.56
C THR A 604 19.86 -26.16 -3.28
N VAL A 605 18.68 -26.63 -2.85
CA VAL A 605 18.03 -26.25 -1.60
C VAL A 605 18.39 -27.26 -0.51
N PHE A 606 18.78 -26.75 0.65
CA PHE A 606 19.15 -27.52 1.83
C PHE A 606 18.14 -27.27 2.95
N ASP A 607 17.68 -28.31 3.63
CA ASP A 607 16.80 -28.18 4.81
C ASP A 607 17.56 -27.64 6.05
N SER A 608 16.84 -27.54 7.17
CA SER A 608 17.40 -27.10 8.45
C SER A 608 18.50 -28.01 8.99
N ASP A 609 18.50 -29.29 8.60
CA ASP A 609 19.48 -30.29 9.02
C ASP A 609 20.71 -30.30 8.08
N GLY A 610 20.73 -29.41 7.07
CA GLY A 610 21.80 -29.31 6.08
C GLY A 610 21.76 -30.39 5.01
N LYS A 611 20.65 -31.12 4.88
CA LYS A 611 20.48 -32.16 3.85
C LYS A 611 19.87 -31.55 2.58
N ALA A 612 20.39 -31.95 1.42
CA ALA A 612 19.86 -31.53 0.13
C ALA A 612 18.43 -32.05 -0.08
N THR A 613 17.49 -31.14 -0.33
CA THR A 613 16.07 -31.45 -0.58
C THR A 613 15.74 -31.53 -2.07
N GLY A 614 16.40 -30.72 -2.90
CA GLY A 614 16.21 -30.70 -4.35
C GLY A 614 16.89 -29.51 -5.02
N LYS A 615 16.71 -29.37 -6.34
CA LYS A 615 17.23 -28.25 -7.13
C LYS A 615 16.16 -27.21 -7.42
N LEU A 616 16.50 -25.94 -7.29
CA LEU A 616 15.63 -24.83 -7.66
C LEU A 616 15.78 -24.52 -9.17
N LEU A 617 14.69 -24.65 -9.91
CA LEU A 617 14.61 -24.42 -11.35
C LEU A 617 13.35 -23.60 -11.67
N ASN A 618 13.52 -22.32 -11.99
CA ASN A 618 12.44 -21.40 -12.40
C ASN A 618 11.25 -21.38 -11.42
N GLY A 619 11.53 -21.15 -10.14
CA GLY A 619 10.50 -21.12 -9.08
C GLY A 619 9.90 -22.49 -8.74
N LYS A 620 10.54 -23.59 -9.14
CA LYS A 620 10.16 -24.97 -8.80
C LYS A 620 11.30 -25.70 -8.10
N LEU A 621 10.99 -26.50 -7.09
CA LEU A 621 11.93 -27.42 -6.47
C LEU A 621 11.79 -28.78 -7.13
N VAL A 622 12.90 -29.35 -7.59
CA VAL A 622 12.93 -30.58 -8.38
C VAL A 622 13.86 -31.61 -7.71
N ASP A 623 13.43 -32.87 -7.59
CA ASP A 623 14.27 -33.94 -7.04
C ASP A 623 15.35 -34.41 -8.02
N GLY A 624 16.23 -35.32 -7.56
CA GLY A 624 17.29 -35.90 -8.39
C GLY A 624 16.81 -36.74 -9.59
N ASN A 625 15.52 -37.08 -9.64
CA ASN A 625 14.88 -37.81 -10.74
C ASN A 625 14.15 -36.88 -11.72
N GLY A 626 14.13 -35.57 -11.45
CA GLY A 626 13.43 -34.58 -12.27
C GLY A 626 11.96 -34.36 -11.89
N ASN A 627 11.47 -34.94 -10.79
CA ASN A 627 10.10 -34.71 -10.32
C ASN A 627 9.99 -33.38 -9.60
N VAL A 628 8.93 -32.63 -9.87
CA VAL A 628 8.64 -31.38 -9.16
C VAL A 628 8.11 -31.70 -7.76
N LEU A 629 8.88 -31.33 -6.74
CA LEU A 629 8.54 -31.46 -5.32
C LEU A 629 7.67 -30.29 -4.83
N ALA A 630 7.94 -29.09 -5.32
CA ALA A 630 7.20 -27.87 -4.98
C ALA A 630 7.26 -26.86 -6.14
N SER A 631 6.26 -25.98 -6.25
CA SER A 631 6.19 -24.95 -7.28
C SER A 631 5.62 -23.65 -6.73
N GLY A 632 5.95 -22.52 -7.35
CA GLY A 632 5.53 -21.20 -6.88
C GLY A 632 6.43 -20.71 -5.74
N LEU A 633 7.71 -21.06 -5.80
CA LEU A 633 8.67 -20.77 -4.74
C LEU A 633 9.17 -19.34 -4.82
N ALA A 634 9.27 -18.69 -3.67
CA ALA A 634 9.89 -17.38 -3.55
C ALA A 634 11.33 -17.51 -3.02
N VAL A 635 12.23 -16.64 -3.50
CA VAL A 635 13.63 -16.59 -3.07
C VAL A 635 13.94 -15.23 -2.48
N ALA A 636 14.50 -15.19 -1.27
CA ALA A 636 14.86 -13.95 -0.60
C ALA A 636 16.19 -14.09 0.16
N ALA A 637 16.93 -12.99 0.26
CA ALA A 637 18.03 -12.86 1.20
C ALA A 637 17.46 -12.44 2.57
N GLU A 638 17.72 -13.21 3.62
CA GLU A 638 17.20 -12.93 4.97
C GLU A 638 18.30 -13.04 6.03
N GLN A 639 18.24 -12.19 7.06
CA GLN A 639 19.17 -12.23 8.17
C GLN A 639 19.07 -13.57 8.92
N ALA A 640 20.19 -14.20 9.22
CA ALA A 640 20.27 -15.48 9.90
C ALA A 640 19.56 -15.46 11.25
N ALA A 641 19.56 -14.32 11.96
CA ALA A 641 18.86 -14.14 13.24
C ALA A 641 17.32 -14.13 13.12
N SER A 642 16.79 -13.90 11.93
CA SER A 642 15.34 -13.88 11.66
C SER A 642 14.79 -15.24 11.19
N LEU A 643 15.67 -16.21 10.96
CA LEU A 643 15.28 -17.56 10.59
C LEU A 643 14.79 -18.32 11.84
N PRO A 644 13.73 -19.15 11.71
CA PRO A 644 13.31 -20.03 12.79
C PRO A 644 14.52 -20.84 13.29
N SER A 645 14.74 -20.86 14.60
CA SER A 645 15.85 -21.61 15.20
C SER A 645 15.75 -23.10 14.84
N GLU A 646 16.91 -23.74 14.62
CA GLU A 646 17.07 -25.16 14.22
C GLU A 646 16.32 -26.17 15.14
N GLN A 647 15.80 -25.73 16.29
CA GLN A 647 15.04 -26.55 17.23
C GLN A 647 13.52 -26.58 16.99
N SER A 648 12.97 -25.86 16.00
CA SER A 648 11.52 -25.90 15.70
C SER A 648 11.11 -26.95 14.63
N GLY A 649 12.04 -27.80 14.20
CA GLY A 649 11.86 -28.83 13.16
C GLY A 649 10.96 -30.02 13.51
N LYS A 650 9.79 -29.81 14.12
CA LYS A 650 8.73 -30.82 14.23
C LYS A 650 7.39 -30.30 13.70
N ALA A 651 7.33 -29.98 12.42
CA ALA A 651 6.08 -29.98 11.65
C ALA A 651 6.40 -30.41 10.21
N ARG A 652 6.31 -31.72 9.93
CA ARG A 652 5.15 -32.42 9.35
C ARG A 652 5.28 -32.56 7.84
N ASN A 653 5.55 -33.80 7.42
CA ASN A 653 5.18 -34.35 6.11
C ASN A 653 3.71 -33.99 5.80
N LYS A 654 3.47 -32.87 5.14
CA LYS A 654 2.20 -32.55 4.52
C LYS A 654 2.46 -32.53 3.03
N ARG A 655 1.75 -33.38 2.29
CA ARG A 655 1.77 -33.39 0.83
C ARG A 655 1.35 -31.99 0.37
N LEU A 656 2.26 -31.29 -0.30
CA LEU A 656 2.04 -29.95 -0.86
C LEU A 656 0.92 -30.06 -1.90
N GLU A 657 -0.18 -29.34 -1.68
CA GLU A 657 -1.28 -29.24 -2.64
C GLU A 657 -0.82 -28.35 -3.82
N PRO A 658 -1.05 -28.73 -5.08
CA PRO A 658 -0.66 -27.90 -6.21
C PRO A 658 -1.58 -26.66 -6.32
N ALA A 659 -0.98 -25.47 -6.31
CA ALA A 659 -1.66 -24.22 -6.64
C ALA A 659 -2.29 -24.28 -8.05
N ARG A 660 -3.44 -23.62 -8.24
CA ARG A 660 -4.08 -23.52 -9.56
C ARG A 660 -3.24 -22.61 -10.46
N MET A 661 -2.76 -23.16 -11.57
CA MET A 661 -1.96 -22.43 -12.55
C MET A 661 -2.80 -22.21 -13.82
N ILE A 662 -2.71 -21.03 -14.42
CA ILE A 662 -3.17 -20.79 -15.79
C ILE A 662 -2.01 -20.76 -16.77
N GLN A 663 -2.24 -21.34 -17.94
CA GLN A 663 -1.37 -21.19 -19.09
C GLN A 663 -1.89 -20.04 -19.94
N PHE A 664 -1.15 -18.94 -19.96
CA PHE A 664 -1.42 -17.77 -20.77
C PHE A 664 -0.59 -17.83 -22.05
N ILE A 665 -1.25 -17.64 -23.19
CA ILE A 665 -0.60 -17.40 -24.47
C ILE A 665 -0.83 -15.92 -24.79
N PRO A 666 0.20 -15.06 -24.69
CA PRO A 666 0.05 -13.67 -25.09
C PRO A 666 -0.28 -13.61 -26.58
N GLY A 667 -1.39 -12.96 -26.94
CA GLY A 667 -1.80 -12.80 -28.33
C GLY A 667 -0.75 -12.02 -29.12
N GLY A 668 -0.19 -12.64 -30.15
CA GLY A 668 0.75 -12.02 -31.09
C GLY A 668 0.19 -12.02 -32.52
N THR A 669 0.47 -10.95 -33.27
CA THR A 669 0.26 -10.91 -34.72
C THR A 669 1.30 -11.82 -35.40
N GLY A 670 0.88 -12.57 -36.41
CA GLY A 670 1.58 -13.73 -37.01
C GLY A 670 2.96 -13.50 -37.65
N THR A 671 3.67 -12.42 -37.31
CA THR A 671 5.07 -12.14 -37.68
C THR A 671 6.08 -12.58 -36.61
N ALA A 672 5.67 -12.86 -35.38
CA ALA A 672 6.50 -13.49 -34.37
C ALA A 672 6.20 -14.99 -34.35
N GLY A 673 7.23 -15.84 -34.52
CA GLY A 673 7.09 -17.30 -34.47
C GLY A 673 6.57 -17.84 -33.13
N ILE A 674 6.65 -19.16 -32.95
CA ILE A 674 6.08 -19.91 -31.80
C ILE A 674 6.30 -19.16 -30.47
N ILE A 675 5.23 -18.60 -29.91
CA ILE A 675 5.26 -17.87 -28.64
C ILE A 675 5.21 -18.90 -27.50
N PRO A 676 6.17 -18.90 -26.56
CA PRO A 676 6.18 -19.86 -25.46
C PRO A 676 5.00 -19.62 -24.52
N VAL A 677 4.36 -20.72 -24.11
CA VAL A 677 3.27 -20.71 -23.13
C VAL A 677 3.80 -20.19 -21.79
N GLN A 678 3.20 -19.11 -21.28
CA GLN A 678 3.53 -18.57 -19.97
C GLN A 678 2.66 -19.26 -18.93
N THR A 679 3.27 -19.86 -17.92
CA THR A 679 2.51 -20.40 -16.78
C THR A 679 2.43 -19.32 -15.71
N LEU A 680 1.23 -18.78 -15.50
CA LEU A 680 0.93 -17.75 -14.52
C LEU A 680 0.09 -18.38 -13.39
N ARG A 681 0.15 -17.80 -12.20
CA ARG A 681 -0.68 -18.20 -11.06
C ARG A 681 -2.13 -17.79 -11.35
N LEU A 682 -3.09 -18.68 -11.11
CA LEU A 682 -4.51 -18.32 -11.04
C LEU A 682 -4.89 -18.32 -9.57
N GLU A 683 -5.07 -17.14 -9.00
CA GLU A 683 -5.72 -16.99 -7.69
C GLU A 683 -7.22 -16.74 -7.88
#